data_AF-A0A1G7WYA9-F1
#
_entry.id   AF-A0A1G7WYA9-F1
#
_cell.length_a   1.000
_cell.length_b   1.000
_cell.length_c   1.000
_cell.angle_alpha   90.00
_cell.angle_beta   90.00
_cell.angle_gamma   90.00
#
_symmetry.space_group_name_H-M   'P 1'
#
loop_
_entity.id
_entity.type
_entity.pdbx_description
1 polymer ?
#
loop_
_entity_poly.entity_id
_entity_poly.type
_entity_poly.pdbx_seq_one_letter_code
_entity_poly.pdbx_strand_id
1 'polypeptide(L)'
;MSHPRPTPRHTGDPAPQDDPLWYKDAVIYQLHVKAFFDFSNDGIGDFAGLTQKLDYLVSLGVNAVWVLPFYPSPLRDDGYDIADYKGVHPAYGRLADFKAFVKAAHARGLKVITELVINHTSDQHRWFQRARRAKPGSAHRNFYVWSDDDRKWPETRIIFTDTETSNWTWDPVAQQYYWHRFFSHQPDLNFDNPRVLDEVIRVMKFWLDTGVDGMRLDAIPYLVERDGTNNENLPETHAIIKRLRAWIDEHYPGRMLLGEANQWPEDVRPYFGDGPGDECNMAFHFPLMPRMYMALAQEDRHPITDIMRQTPDIPATAQWAIFLRNHDELTLEMVTDRERDYLWNYYAAEPRARINLGIRRRLAPLVDNDRRKIELLNSLLMSMPGTPIVYYGDELGMGDNIYLGDRDGVRTPMQWSSDRNGGFSRADPQRLYLPAIQDAIYGFATVNVEAQAANPSSLLNWMRRLIAVRRRHKAFGRGHLDFLYPGNRKVLAYLRRVEEADGGSGETILCVANLSRAAQPVELDLSAFKGRVPVELMGRSAFPPIGDLPYFVTLPAYAFYWFLLAEEEEAPIWHEPQPPVLPEFVTLVLGKTGGLGQGKGLDTLTNTALPDFLPRQRWFGLKGLGRPKVAAAARVEVPAGRGETAPLAAAWRVGEGEDSHLYFLPLAAAWESRDQDPQEHLAAFAVAKTRQGARAGLLVDAALGDLGFVRRLAADILAGARHPGEEGAELVAHPTSAAAGVTFEPEAEVQRLGADQSNTSLRVGEGHILKLYRRLEPGIHPEVEMGRFLTDRAGYANIPAVLGHAELTLPGEGGAAACAILQAYVANQGDGWSFTLDYLDRFLEEVELLPEEPTAAPPGPEEEPRHAYFMSLIATLGRRIGELHRALAEAGARHADEAPDFAPEPLTPKALEAWAEAAGDQARAARQALKRMVGRLPGDSPLAADITARLDDWKAVKQRIAELADPTRHGGAGRLIRLHGDLHLGQVVIAKDDFFLLDFEGEPARSLDRRRARGTPMADVAGMLRSFDYAAWAALFAQADRQAEAGTDILTRLKPHAEAWQAETRAAFLDGYAEAVEGCPGLGLDPALIDLMSLTKALYEIAYEAANRPDWLSIPLGGLAHLLAQPVD
;
A
#
# COMPACT_ATOMS: atom_id res chain seq x y z
N MET A 1 -41.14 -25.09 11.11
CA MET A 1 -39.97 -24.19 11.15
C MET A 1 -39.73 -23.73 9.72
N SER A 2 -40.05 -22.46 9.45
CA SER A 2 -40.06 -21.84 8.13
C SER A 2 -38.66 -21.41 7.73
N HIS A 3 -38.15 -21.93 6.62
CA HIS A 3 -36.92 -21.44 5.97
C HIS A 3 -37.09 -19.97 5.54
N PRO A 4 -36.09 -19.09 5.70
CA PRO A 4 -36.12 -17.75 5.13
C PRO A 4 -36.00 -17.88 3.60
N ARG A 5 -36.86 -17.15 2.87
CA ARG A 5 -36.79 -17.06 1.41
C ARG A 5 -35.57 -16.22 0.99
N PRO A 6 -34.90 -16.56 -0.12
CA PRO A 6 -33.86 -15.72 -0.69
C PRO A 6 -34.46 -14.39 -1.18
N THR A 7 -33.82 -13.28 -0.82
CA THR A 7 -34.14 -11.95 -1.32
C THR A 7 -33.92 -11.87 -2.83
N PRO A 8 -34.78 -11.16 -3.58
CA PRO A 8 -34.58 -10.97 -5.03
C PRO A 8 -33.36 -10.08 -5.25
N ARG A 9 -32.46 -10.50 -6.15
CA ARG A 9 -31.34 -9.68 -6.63
C ARG A 9 -31.88 -8.38 -7.21
N HIS A 10 -31.31 -7.24 -6.82
CA HIS A 10 -31.54 -5.96 -7.47
C HIS A 10 -31.20 -6.09 -8.96
N THR A 11 -32.23 -5.94 -9.80
CA THR A 11 -32.10 -5.87 -11.27
C THR A 11 -31.55 -4.49 -11.62
N GLY A 12 -30.23 -4.35 -11.59
CA GLY A 12 -29.58 -3.06 -11.83
C GLY A 12 -28.07 -3.13 -11.98
N ASP A 13 -27.39 -4.16 -11.44
CA ASP A 13 -25.98 -4.36 -11.72
C ASP A 13 -25.79 -4.91 -13.14
N PRO A 14 -24.99 -4.26 -13.99
CA PRO A 14 -24.55 -4.90 -15.22
C PRO A 14 -23.82 -6.19 -14.83
N ALA A 15 -24.17 -7.31 -15.46
CA ALA A 15 -23.36 -8.52 -15.35
C ALA A 15 -21.90 -8.14 -15.64
N PRO A 16 -20.92 -8.56 -14.82
CA PRO A 16 -19.52 -8.21 -15.06
C PRO A 16 -19.20 -8.57 -16.49
N GLN A 17 -18.82 -7.57 -17.28
CA GLN A 17 -18.34 -7.74 -18.63
C GLN A 17 -17.13 -8.68 -18.53
N ASP A 18 -17.27 -9.95 -18.93
CA ASP A 18 -16.17 -10.93 -18.89
C ASP A 18 -15.04 -10.39 -19.78
N ASP A 19 -13.97 -9.88 -19.17
CA ASP A 19 -12.78 -9.42 -19.88
C ASP A 19 -12.22 -10.60 -20.71
N PRO A 20 -12.16 -10.50 -22.05
CA PRO A 20 -11.65 -11.56 -22.89
C PRO A 20 -10.16 -11.86 -22.65
N LEU A 21 -9.43 -10.97 -21.96
CA LEU A 21 -8.02 -11.09 -21.61
C LEU A 21 -7.79 -11.40 -20.12
N TRP A 22 -8.80 -11.93 -19.40
CA TRP A 22 -8.72 -12.24 -17.96
C TRP A 22 -7.45 -13.01 -17.56
N TYR A 23 -6.93 -13.86 -18.45
CA TYR A 23 -5.74 -14.67 -18.23
C TYR A 23 -4.47 -13.84 -18.05
N LYS A 24 -4.43 -12.58 -18.49
CA LYS A 24 -3.30 -11.66 -18.27
C LYS A 24 -3.14 -11.21 -16.82
N ASP A 25 -4.25 -11.13 -16.10
CA ASP A 25 -4.28 -10.72 -14.68
C ASP A 25 -4.44 -11.92 -13.74
N ALA A 26 -4.45 -13.14 -14.30
CA ALA A 26 -4.60 -14.34 -13.51
C ALA A 26 -3.39 -14.59 -12.58
N VAL A 27 -3.65 -15.30 -11.50
CA VAL A 27 -2.67 -16.06 -10.71
C VAL A 27 -3.21 -17.48 -10.72
N ILE A 28 -2.54 -18.34 -11.46
CA ILE A 28 -2.97 -19.71 -11.72
C ILE A 28 -2.40 -20.62 -10.63
N TYR A 29 -3.23 -21.53 -10.13
CA TYR A 29 -2.81 -22.55 -9.18
C TYR A 29 -2.87 -23.93 -9.82
N GLN A 30 -1.72 -24.58 -9.98
CA GLN A 30 -1.59 -25.91 -10.58
C GLN A 30 -1.75 -26.99 -9.51
N LEU A 31 -2.72 -27.88 -9.67
CA LEU A 31 -2.95 -29.00 -8.74
C LEU A 31 -3.37 -30.28 -9.44
N HIS A 32 -3.20 -31.40 -8.73
CA HIS A 32 -3.78 -32.69 -9.12
C HIS A 32 -4.95 -33.04 -8.21
N VAL A 33 -6.09 -33.45 -8.77
CA VAL A 33 -7.26 -33.90 -7.99
C VAL A 33 -6.88 -34.99 -6.98
N LYS A 34 -6.18 -36.04 -7.43
CA LYS A 34 -5.69 -37.15 -6.61
C LYS A 34 -4.86 -36.74 -5.39
N ALA A 35 -4.20 -35.59 -5.44
CA ALA A 35 -3.23 -35.15 -4.44
C ALA A 35 -3.76 -34.10 -3.48
N PHE A 36 -4.90 -33.48 -3.78
CA PHE A 36 -5.31 -32.28 -3.07
C PHE A 36 -6.12 -32.57 -1.80
N PHE A 37 -7.24 -33.30 -1.88
CA PHE A 37 -8.00 -33.70 -0.69
C PHE A 37 -8.89 -34.91 -0.99
N ASP A 38 -8.85 -35.92 -0.13
CA ASP A 38 -9.64 -37.15 -0.22
C ASP A 38 -10.87 -37.04 0.69
N PHE A 39 -12.04 -36.84 0.08
CA PHE A 39 -13.30 -36.76 0.81
C PHE A 39 -13.89 -38.15 1.08
N SER A 40 -13.68 -39.08 0.15
CA SER A 40 -14.20 -40.44 0.24
C SER A 40 -13.48 -41.33 1.28
N ASN A 41 -12.29 -40.92 1.71
CA ASN A 41 -11.37 -41.65 2.60
C ASN A 41 -10.94 -43.01 2.03
N ASP A 42 -10.77 -43.10 0.71
CA ASP A 42 -10.30 -44.31 0.05
C ASP A 42 -8.77 -44.34 -0.18
N GLY A 43 -8.10 -43.20 0.06
CA GLY A 43 -6.67 -42.97 -0.10
C GLY A 43 -6.31 -42.08 -1.29
N ILE A 44 -7.28 -41.62 -2.08
CA ILE A 44 -7.08 -40.86 -3.33
C ILE A 44 -7.95 -39.60 -3.30
N GLY A 45 -7.38 -38.46 -3.70
CA GLY A 45 -8.12 -37.21 -3.77
C GLY A 45 -9.19 -37.22 -4.87
N ASP A 46 -10.30 -36.52 -4.64
CA ASP A 46 -11.48 -36.54 -5.50
C ASP A 46 -12.10 -35.14 -5.71
N PHE A 47 -12.98 -34.98 -6.69
CA PHE A 47 -13.59 -33.67 -7.00
C PHE A 47 -14.47 -33.12 -5.88
N ALA A 48 -15.11 -33.98 -5.08
CA ALA A 48 -15.89 -33.53 -3.94
C ALA A 48 -14.96 -32.95 -2.86
N GLY A 49 -13.79 -33.57 -2.67
CA GLY A 49 -12.74 -33.07 -1.80
C GLY A 49 -12.12 -31.77 -2.29
N LEU A 50 -11.77 -31.68 -3.57
CA LEU A 50 -11.27 -30.44 -4.18
C LEU A 50 -12.29 -29.28 -4.01
N THR A 51 -13.58 -29.58 -4.19
CA THR A 51 -14.66 -28.57 -3.99
C THR A 51 -14.68 -28.01 -2.57
N GLN A 52 -14.41 -28.83 -1.55
CA GLN A 52 -14.36 -28.38 -0.15
C GLN A 52 -13.16 -27.48 0.16
N LYS A 53 -12.13 -27.51 -0.67
CA LYS A 53 -10.90 -26.73 -0.48
C LYS A 53 -10.83 -25.50 -1.37
N LEU A 54 -11.91 -25.15 -2.08
CA LEU A 54 -11.98 -23.94 -2.88
C LEU A 54 -11.80 -22.67 -2.03
N ASP A 55 -12.35 -22.63 -0.81
CA ASP A 55 -12.22 -21.47 0.08
C ASP A 55 -10.75 -21.22 0.47
N TYR A 56 -9.95 -22.27 0.59
CA TYR A 56 -8.49 -22.14 0.77
C TYR A 56 -7.84 -21.44 -0.42
N LEU A 57 -8.15 -21.86 -1.65
CA LEU A 57 -7.59 -21.26 -2.87
C LEU A 57 -7.99 -19.79 -3.01
N VAL A 58 -9.26 -19.46 -2.71
CA VAL A 58 -9.73 -18.07 -2.67
C VAL A 58 -8.96 -17.27 -1.63
N SER A 59 -8.79 -17.82 -0.41
CA SER A 59 -8.03 -17.15 0.66
C SER A 59 -6.55 -16.97 0.33
N LEU A 60 -5.97 -17.81 -0.53
CA LEU A 60 -4.61 -17.66 -1.03
C LEU A 60 -4.49 -16.46 -2.00
N GLY A 61 -5.61 -16.04 -2.59
CA GLY A 61 -5.69 -14.93 -3.53
C GLY A 61 -5.62 -15.34 -4.99
N VAL A 62 -5.56 -16.64 -5.31
CA VAL A 62 -5.55 -17.14 -6.70
C VAL A 62 -6.93 -16.94 -7.35
N ASN A 63 -6.96 -16.79 -8.67
CA ASN A 63 -8.20 -16.56 -9.43
C ASN A 63 -8.40 -17.55 -10.59
N ALA A 64 -7.47 -18.49 -10.79
CA ALA A 64 -7.61 -19.57 -11.74
C ALA A 64 -6.98 -20.87 -11.20
N VAL A 65 -7.61 -22.00 -11.49
CA VAL A 65 -7.13 -23.33 -11.09
C VAL A 65 -6.86 -24.15 -12.34
N TRP A 66 -5.63 -24.61 -12.50
CA TRP A 66 -5.26 -25.58 -13.52
C TRP A 66 -5.24 -26.97 -12.90
N VAL A 67 -6.13 -27.84 -13.40
CA VAL A 67 -6.27 -29.22 -12.95
C VAL A 67 -5.57 -30.14 -13.94
N LEU A 68 -4.59 -30.91 -13.44
CA LEU A 68 -3.89 -31.98 -14.16
C LEU A 68 -4.85 -33.08 -14.66
N PRO A 69 -4.41 -34.02 -15.54
CA PRO A 69 -5.32 -34.96 -16.17
C PRO A 69 -6.14 -35.77 -15.17
N PHE A 70 -7.46 -35.70 -15.32
CA PHE A 70 -8.42 -36.41 -14.47
C PHE A 70 -9.28 -37.42 -15.25
N TYR A 71 -8.90 -37.68 -16.50
CA TYR A 71 -9.60 -38.58 -17.41
C TYR A 71 -9.35 -40.06 -17.05
N PRO A 72 -10.25 -40.99 -17.43
CA PRO A 72 -9.95 -42.41 -17.41
C PRO A 72 -8.64 -42.71 -18.13
N SER A 73 -7.73 -43.36 -17.41
CA SER A 73 -6.35 -43.68 -17.81
C SER A 73 -5.89 -44.89 -16.98
N PRO A 74 -4.97 -45.73 -17.48
CA PRO A 74 -4.33 -46.75 -16.67
C PRO A 74 -3.24 -46.20 -15.74
N LEU A 75 -3.00 -44.88 -15.74
CA LEU A 75 -2.09 -44.12 -14.89
C LEU A 75 -0.63 -44.54 -15.03
N ARG A 76 -0.21 -44.96 -16.24
CA ARG A 76 1.19 -45.35 -16.49
C ARG A 76 2.10 -44.15 -16.75
N ASP A 77 1.50 -43.02 -17.12
CA ASP A 77 2.12 -41.69 -17.10
C ASP A 77 1.21 -40.71 -16.35
N ASP A 78 0.72 -41.17 -15.20
CA ASP A 78 -0.08 -40.39 -14.25
C ASP A 78 -1.30 -39.64 -14.84
N GLY A 79 -1.97 -40.24 -15.83
CA GLY A 79 -3.16 -39.66 -16.44
C GLY A 79 -2.93 -38.99 -17.79
N TYR A 80 -1.68 -38.73 -18.18
CA TYR A 80 -1.35 -38.22 -19.53
C TYR A 80 -1.60 -39.28 -20.62
N ASP A 81 -1.54 -40.57 -20.25
CA ASP A 81 -1.98 -41.68 -21.08
C ASP A 81 -3.52 -41.85 -21.03
N ILE A 82 -4.25 -41.00 -21.76
CA ILE A 82 -5.73 -40.96 -21.73
C ILE A 82 -6.36 -42.16 -22.45
N ALA A 83 -7.25 -42.89 -21.77
CA ALA A 83 -8.02 -44.02 -22.31
C ALA A 83 -9.47 -43.66 -22.69
N ASP A 84 -10.02 -42.56 -22.15
CA ASP A 84 -11.30 -41.96 -22.57
C ASP A 84 -11.35 -40.45 -22.28
N TYR A 85 -11.34 -39.63 -23.32
CA TYR A 85 -11.34 -38.17 -23.20
C TYR A 85 -12.60 -37.53 -22.59
N LYS A 86 -13.75 -38.23 -22.61
CA LYS A 86 -15.06 -37.64 -22.20
C LYS A 86 -15.54 -38.15 -20.84
N GLY A 87 -14.70 -38.92 -20.15
CA GLY A 87 -14.97 -39.44 -18.81
C GLY A 87 -14.22 -38.67 -17.72
N VAL A 88 -14.55 -39.01 -16.47
CA VAL A 88 -13.74 -38.71 -15.28
C VAL A 88 -13.24 -40.04 -14.75
N HIS A 89 -11.96 -40.11 -14.36
CA HIS A 89 -11.38 -41.32 -13.79
C HIS A 89 -12.20 -41.76 -12.57
N PRO A 90 -12.58 -43.04 -12.44
CA PRO A 90 -13.49 -43.48 -11.37
C PRO A 90 -13.01 -43.14 -9.95
N ALA A 91 -11.69 -43.11 -9.73
CA ALA A 91 -11.09 -42.73 -8.45
C ALA A 91 -11.29 -41.25 -8.08
N TYR A 92 -11.59 -40.38 -9.04
CA TYR A 92 -11.74 -38.92 -8.81
C TYR A 92 -13.22 -38.50 -8.71
N GLY A 93 -14.14 -39.45 -8.86
CA GLY A 93 -15.60 -39.22 -8.87
C GLY A 93 -16.22 -39.37 -10.26
N ARG A 94 -17.34 -38.69 -10.48
CA ARG A 94 -18.13 -38.75 -11.72
C ARG A 94 -18.15 -37.40 -12.41
N LEU A 95 -18.58 -37.37 -13.67
CA LEU A 95 -18.77 -36.13 -14.43
C LEU A 95 -19.68 -35.11 -13.73
N ALA A 96 -20.67 -35.58 -12.95
CA ALA A 96 -21.53 -34.69 -12.16
C ALA A 96 -20.76 -33.95 -11.06
N ASP A 97 -19.77 -34.61 -10.45
CA ASP A 97 -18.96 -34.05 -9.38
C ASP A 97 -17.99 -33.00 -9.95
N PHE A 98 -17.43 -33.24 -11.14
CA PHE A 98 -16.67 -32.23 -11.90
C PHE A 98 -17.51 -30.99 -12.24
N LYS A 99 -18.73 -31.17 -12.76
CA LYS A 99 -19.63 -30.03 -13.06
C LYS A 99 -20.00 -29.24 -11.80
N ALA A 100 -20.17 -29.93 -10.67
CA ALA A 100 -20.41 -29.27 -9.39
C ALA A 100 -19.18 -28.45 -8.94
N PHE A 101 -17.97 -29.00 -9.11
CA PHE A 101 -16.71 -28.30 -8.86
C PHE A 101 -16.59 -27.02 -9.72
N VAL A 102 -16.80 -27.11 -11.04
CA VAL A 102 -16.72 -25.93 -11.94
C VAL A 102 -17.70 -24.85 -11.51
N LYS A 103 -18.96 -25.23 -11.23
CA LYS A 103 -19.98 -24.28 -10.74
C LYS A 103 -19.58 -23.63 -9.41
N ALA A 104 -19.01 -24.39 -8.48
CA ALA A 104 -18.59 -23.89 -7.18
C ALA A 104 -17.36 -22.99 -7.26
N ALA A 105 -16.44 -23.26 -8.20
CA ALA A 105 -15.29 -22.42 -8.52
C ALA A 105 -15.74 -21.07 -9.12
N HIS A 106 -16.61 -21.10 -10.14
CA HIS A 106 -17.17 -19.88 -10.73
C HIS A 106 -17.95 -19.01 -9.74
N ALA A 107 -18.70 -19.64 -8.83
CA ALA A 107 -19.43 -18.92 -7.77
C ALA A 107 -18.49 -18.12 -6.83
N ARG A 108 -17.20 -18.45 -6.83
CA ARG A 108 -16.13 -17.79 -6.05
C ARG A 108 -15.19 -16.94 -6.91
N GLY A 109 -15.52 -16.74 -8.18
CA GLY A 109 -14.67 -15.99 -9.12
C GLY A 109 -13.42 -16.74 -9.59
N LEU A 110 -13.32 -18.05 -9.37
CA LEU A 110 -12.21 -18.88 -9.86
C LEU A 110 -12.50 -19.39 -11.27
N LYS A 111 -11.60 -19.16 -12.22
CA LYS A 111 -11.61 -19.79 -13.55
C LYS A 111 -11.01 -21.20 -13.48
N VAL A 112 -11.46 -22.12 -14.33
CA VAL A 112 -11.00 -23.52 -14.37
C VAL A 112 -10.32 -23.82 -15.70
N ILE A 113 -9.06 -24.26 -15.63
CA ILE A 113 -8.24 -24.69 -16.75
C ILE A 113 -8.05 -26.21 -16.65
N THR A 114 -8.26 -26.93 -17.75
CA THR A 114 -8.04 -28.38 -17.81
C THR A 114 -6.95 -28.72 -18.81
N GLU A 115 -6.47 -29.96 -18.77
CA GLU A 115 -5.56 -30.47 -19.78
C GLU A 115 -6.29 -30.77 -21.10
N LEU A 116 -5.52 -30.80 -22.19
CA LEU A 116 -5.96 -31.34 -23.46
C LEU A 116 -4.74 -32.00 -24.11
N VAL A 117 -4.54 -33.29 -23.80
CA VAL A 117 -3.47 -34.12 -24.36
C VAL A 117 -3.86 -34.53 -25.77
N ILE A 118 -3.36 -33.81 -26.77
CA ILE A 118 -3.75 -34.00 -28.17
C ILE A 118 -2.72 -34.74 -29.01
N ASN A 119 -1.46 -34.85 -28.55
CA ASN A 119 -0.43 -35.56 -29.30
C ASN A 119 -0.67 -37.06 -29.36
N HIS A 120 -1.06 -37.67 -28.25
CA HIS A 120 -1.12 -39.12 -28.09
C HIS A 120 -2.31 -39.55 -27.23
N THR A 121 -2.57 -40.86 -27.21
CA THR A 121 -3.56 -41.50 -26.31
C THR A 121 -2.92 -42.68 -25.60
N SER A 122 -3.56 -43.26 -24.59
CA SER A 122 -3.17 -44.60 -24.10
C SER A 122 -3.31 -45.67 -25.19
N ASP A 123 -2.45 -46.68 -25.18
CA ASP A 123 -2.62 -47.92 -25.94
C ASP A 123 -3.91 -48.68 -25.58
N GLN A 124 -4.53 -48.38 -24.44
CA GLN A 124 -5.83 -48.90 -24.03
C GLN A 124 -7.00 -48.09 -24.60
N HIS A 125 -6.74 -46.93 -25.20
CA HIS A 125 -7.78 -46.09 -25.79
C HIS A 125 -8.55 -46.87 -26.86
N ARG A 126 -9.86 -46.66 -26.93
CA ARG A 126 -10.75 -47.37 -27.87
C ARG A 126 -10.34 -47.15 -29.32
N TRP A 127 -9.73 -46.02 -29.63
CA TRP A 127 -9.20 -45.73 -30.96
C TRP A 127 -8.02 -46.66 -31.27
N PHE A 128 -6.99 -46.76 -30.42
CA PHE A 128 -5.83 -47.63 -30.66
C PHE A 128 -6.22 -49.11 -30.75
N GLN A 129 -7.08 -49.55 -29.82
CA GLN A 129 -7.61 -50.91 -29.81
C GLN A 129 -8.37 -51.30 -31.08
N ARG A 130 -9.00 -50.32 -31.74
CA ARG A 130 -9.61 -50.50 -33.07
C ARG A 130 -8.57 -50.43 -34.18
N ALA A 131 -7.64 -49.46 -34.12
CA ALA A 131 -6.60 -49.25 -35.13
C ALA A 131 -5.70 -50.48 -35.30
N ARG A 132 -5.21 -51.05 -34.20
CA ARG A 132 -4.32 -52.22 -34.22
C ARG A 132 -4.97 -53.49 -34.82
N ARG A 133 -6.31 -53.59 -34.76
CA ARG A 133 -7.10 -54.70 -35.34
C ARG A 133 -7.67 -54.38 -36.73
N ALA A 134 -7.59 -53.13 -37.16
CA ALA A 134 -8.14 -52.69 -38.44
C ALA A 134 -7.18 -53.00 -39.59
N LYS A 135 -7.73 -53.18 -40.80
CA LYS A 135 -6.92 -53.44 -42.00
C LYS A 135 -5.99 -52.25 -42.28
N PRO A 136 -4.74 -52.48 -42.76
CA PRO A 136 -3.84 -51.43 -43.22
C PRO A 136 -4.53 -50.45 -44.18
N GLY A 137 -4.28 -49.14 -44.01
CA GLY A 137 -4.87 -48.07 -44.82
C GLY A 137 -6.34 -47.74 -44.54
N SER A 138 -7.02 -48.43 -43.62
CA SER A 138 -8.41 -48.12 -43.26
C SER A 138 -8.53 -46.88 -42.39
N ALA A 139 -9.72 -46.26 -42.37
CA ALA A 139 -9.95 -45.04 -41.59
C ALA A 139 -9.71 -45.23 -40.08
N HIS A 140 -9.97 -46.41 -39.51
CA HIS A 140 -9.66 -46.70 -38.11
C HIS A 140 -8.18 -46.98 -37.88
N ARG A 141 -7.47 -47.56 -38.87
CA ARG A 141 -6.01 -47.78 -38.79
C ARG A 141 -5.26 -46.46 -38.75
N ASN A 142 -5.64 -45.54 -39.63
CA ASN A 142 -4.98 -44.24 -39.84
C ASN A 142 -5.28 -43.21 -38.73
N PHE A 143 -5.86 -43.62 -37.58
CA PHE A 143 -5.90 -42.75 -36.40
C PHE A 143 -4.53 -42.63 -35.73
N TYR A 144 -3.62 -43.56 -36.01
CA TYR A 144 -2.26 -43.59 -35.47
C TYR A 144 -1.25 -43.72 -36.61
N VAL A 145 0.00 -43.48 -36.29
CA VAL A 145 1.13 -43.52 -37.22
C VAL A 145 1.75 -44.92 -37.21
N TRP A 146 1.85 -45.56 -38.38
CA TRP A 146 2.32 -46.94 -38.55
C TRP A 146 3.47 -47.03 -39.55
N SER A 147 4.38 -47.98 -39.35
CA SER A 147 5.48 -48.28 -40.25
C SER A 147 5.78 -49.80 -40.31
N ASP A 148 6.31 -50.27 -41.44
CA ASP A 148 6.73 -51.68 -41.59
C ASP A 148 8.08 -51.95 -40.89
N ASP A 149 8.90 -50.92 -40.71
CA ASP A 149 10.15 -50.95 -39.96
C ASP A 149 10.29 -49.72 -39.04
N ASP A 150 11.32 -49.73 -38.20
CA ASP A 150 11.63 -48.69 -37.21
C ASP A 150 12.61 -47.62 -37.74
N ARG A 151 12.81 -47.53 -39.08
CA ARG A 151 13.88 -46.72 -39.68
C ARG A 151 13.45 -45.33 -40.11
N LYS A 152 12.15 -45.02 -40.04
CA LYS A 152 11.63 -43.69 -40.36
C LYS A 152 12.01 -42.68 -39.29
N TRP A 153 12.37 -41.48 -39.75
CA TRP A 153 12.71 -40.32 -38.94
C TRP A 153 13.89 -40.51 -37.98
N PRO A 154 15.06 -40.96 -38.47
CA PRO A 154 16.25 -41.14 -37.63
C PRO A 154 16.79 -39.82 -37.05
N GLU A 155 16.38 -38.67 -37.57
CA GLU A 155 16.78 -37.34 -37.08
C GLU A 155 16.03 -36.91 -35.80
N THR A 156 14.96 -37.61 -35.40
CA THR A 156 14.18 -37.27 -34.20
C THR A 156 14.81 -37.83 -32.93
N ARG A 157 14.95 -36.97 -31.91
CA ARG A 157 15.43 -37.37 -30.59
C ARG A 157 14.42 -38.22 -29.82
N ILE A 158 14.90 -38.96 -28.82
CA ILE A 158 14.07 -39.62 -27.81
C ILE A 158 13.94 -38.70 -26.60
N ILE A 159 12.74 -38.49 -26.09
CA ILE A 159 12.48 -37.61 -24.93
C ILE A 159 12.80 -38.36 -23.63
N PHE A 160 12.15 -39.50 -23.38
CA PHE A 160 12.36 -40.32 -22.18
C PHE A 160 13.52 -41.32 -22.34
N THR A 161 14.72 -40.77 -22.46
CA THR A 161 15.97 -41.52 -22.70
C THR A 161 16.30 -42.58 -21.64
N ASP A 162 15.81 -42.42 -20.41
CA ASP A 162 16.02 -43.39 -19.33
C ASP A 162 15.17 -44.66 -19.48
N THR A 163 14.12 -44.64 -20.33
CA THR A 163 13.14 -45.74 -20.45
C THR A 163 13.00 -46.26 -21.88
N GLU A 164 12.89 -45.37 -22.87
CA GLU A 164 12.62 -45.75 -24.26
C GLU A 164 13.90 -45.78 -25.09
N THR A 165 14.08 -46.84 -25.89
CA THR A 165 15.25 -47.01 -26.76
C THR A 165 15.01 -46.58 -28.20
N SER A 166 13.74 -46.36 -28.55
CA SER A 166 13.28 -45.95 -29.89
C SER A 166 11.95 -45.23 -29.76
N ASN A 167 11.62 -44.37 -30.73
CA ASN A 167 10.28 -43.78 -30.88
C ASN A 167 9.32 -44.69 -31.68
N TRP A 168 9.78 -45.89 -32.07
CA TRP A 168 8.98 -46.92 -32.74
C TRP A 168 8.91 -48.18 -31.88
N THR A 169 7.68 -48.67 -31.64
CA THR A 169 7.45 -49.94 -30.94
C THR A 169 6.67 -50.91 -31.82
N TRP A 170 7.07 -52.17 -31.83
CA TRP A 170 6.39 -53.24 -32.56
C TRP A 170 5.08 -53.65 -31.88
N ASP A 171 3.96 -53.57 -32.59
CA ASP A 171 2.68 -54.09 -32.11
C ASP A 171 2.43 -55.52 -32.64
N PRO A 172 2.32 -56.53 -31.76
CA PRO A 172 2.19 -57.93 -32.16
C PRO A 172 0.81 -58.29 -32.76
N VAL A 173 -0.20 -57.44 -32.64
CA VAL A 173 -1.53 -57.67 -33.25
C VAL A 173 -1.57 -57.05 -34.64
N ALA A 174 -1.04 -55.84 -34.76
CA ALA A 174 -1.00 -55.07 -35.99
C ALA A 174 0.10 -55.53 -36.95
N GLN A 175 1.10 -56.27 -36.43
CA GLN A 175 2.29 -56.74 -37.15
C GLN A 175 3.01 -55.60 -37.89
N GLN A 176 3.08 -54.44 -37.24
CA GLN A 176 3.74 -53.22 -37.71
C GLN A 176 4.26 -52.44 -36.50
N TYR A 177 5.22 -51.56 -36.72
CA TYR A 177 5.64 -50.56 -35.74
C TYR A 177 4.63 -49.42 -35.67
N TYR A 178 4.44 -48.85 -34.49
CA TYR A 178 3.72 -47.58 -34.30
C TYR A 178 4.63 -46.54 -33.64
N TRP A 179 4.35 -45.28 -33.93
CA TRP A 179 5.11 -44.14 -33.42
C TRP A 179 4.64 -43.73 -32.02
N HIS A 180 5.58 -43.32 -31.19
CA HIS A 180 5.33 -42.66 -29.90
C HIS A 180 6.50 -41.71 -29.58
N ARG A 181 6.19 -40.48 -29.15
CA ARG A 181 7.21 -39.52 -28.69
C ARG A 181 7.58 -39.68 -27.22
N PHE A 182 6.64 -40.23 -26.45
CA PHE A 182 6.74 -40.49 -25.03
C PHE A 182 6.91 -41.99 -24.80
N PHE A 183 6.25 -42.57 -23.79
CA PHE A 183 6.32 -44.00 -23.56
C PHE A 183 5.66 -44.81 -24.68
N SER A 184 6.11 -46.05 -24.86
CA SER A 184 5.53 -46.99 -25.83
C SER A 184 4.03 -47.20 -25.63
N HIS A 185 3.48 -47.01 -24.42
CA HIS A 185 2.04 -47.09 -24.17
C HIS A 185 1.26 -45.80 -24.44
N GLN A 186 1.91 -44.79 -25.03
CA GLN A 186 1.34 -43.52 -25.48
C GLN A 186 1.46 -43.40 -27.01
N PRO A 187 0.76 -44.25 -27.80
CA PRO A 187 0.80 -44.15 -29.25
C PRO A 187 0.30 -42.79 -29.76
N ASP A 188 1.08 -42.19 -30.66
CA ASP A 188 0.84 -40.86 -31.22
C ASP A 188 -0.32 -40.87 -32.23
N LEU A 189 -1.15 -39.83 -32.15
CA LEU A 189 -2.27 -39.60 -33.05
C LEU A 189 -1.76 -39.07 -34.40
N ASN A 190 -2.35 -39.57 -35.48
CA ASN A 190 -1.96 -39.17 -36.83
C ASN A 190 -2.74 -37.91 -37.28
N PHE A 191 -2.12 -36.74 -37.17
CA PHE A 191 -2.75 -35.48 -37.57
C PHE A 191 -2.83 -35.24 -39.08
N ASP A 192 -2.15 -36.03 -39.92
CA ASP A 192 -2.40 -36.02 -41.37
C ASP A 192 -3.78 -36.58 -41.72
N ASN A 193 -4.42 -37.31 -40.79
CA ASN A 193 -5.80 -37.74 -40.90
C ASN A 193 -6.75 -36.66 -40.35
N PRO A 194 -7.54 -35.95 -41.19
CA PRO A 194 -8.40 -34.86 -40.74
C PRO A 194 -9.46 -35.28 -39.71
N ARG A 195 -9.79 -36.58 -39.64
CA ARG A 195 -10.72 -37.11 -38.64
C ARG A 195 -10.18 -37.04 -37.22
N VAL A 196 -8.85 -37.08 -37.04
CA VAL A 196 -8.22 -36.92 -35.72
C VAL A 196 -8.50 -35.52 -35.19
N LEU A 197 -8.25 -34.49 -36.01
CA LEU A 197 -8.55 -33.11 -35.64
C LEU A 197 -10.05 -32.89 -35.35
N ASP A 198 -10.94 -33.48 -36.16
CA ASP A 198 -12.39 -33.40 -35.91
C ASP A 198 -12.77 -34.03 -34.55
N GLU A 199 -12.15 -35.13 -34.15
CA GLU A 199 -12.39 -35.73 -32.83
C GLU A 199 -11.79 -34.90 -31.69
N VAL A 200 -10.60 -34.30 -31.87
CA VAL A 200 -10.01 -33.35 -30.90
C VAL A 200 -10.95 -32.16 -30.68
N ILE A 201 -11.50 -31.56 -31.75
CA ILE A 201 -12.48 -30.47 -31.64
C ILE A 201 -13.74 -30.94 -30.88
N ARG A 202 -14.21 -32.18 -31.10
CA ARG A 202 -15.36 -32.73 -30.35
C ARG A 202 -15.06 -32.95 -28.86
N VAL A 203 -13.82 -33.29 -28.51
CA VAL A 203 -13.39 -33.41 -27.10
C VAL A 203 -13.33 -32.04 -26.46
N MET A 204 -12.69 -31.08 -27.13
CA MET A 204 -12.60 -29.69 -26.69
C MET A 204 -13.99 -29.09 -26.48
N LYS A 205 -14.90 -29.24 -27.46
CA LYS A 205 -16.31 -28.83 -27.34
C LYS A 205 -16.97 -29.39 -26.10
N PHE A 206 -16.80 -30.70 -25.84
CA PHE A 206 -17.46 -31.37 -24.73
C PHE A 206 -17.10 -30.74 -23.38
N TRP A 207 -15.82 -30.42 -23.16
CA TRP A 207 -15.37 -29.79 -21.90
C TRP A 207 -15.72 -28.31 -21.83
N LEU A 208 -15.64 -27.57 -22.93
CA LEU A 208 -16.10 -26.17 -22.97
C LEU A 208 -17.60 -26.05 -22.65
N ASP A 209 -18.43 -26.99 -23.14
CA ASP A 209 -19.86 -27.06 -22.80
C ASP A 209 -20.12 -27.30 -21.29
N THR A 210 -19.14 -27.81 -20.54
CA THR A 210 -19.25 -27.99 -19.09
C THR A 210 -18.90 -26.74 -18.28
N GLY A 211 -18.37 -25.70 -18.92
CA GLY A 211 -17.97 -24.45 -18.29
C GLY A 211 -16.46 -24.28 -18.09
N VAL A 212 -15.62 -25.14 -18.65
CA VAL A 212 -14.15 -24.96 -18.61
C VAL A 212 -13.77 -23.61 -19.27
N ASP A 213 -12.89 -22.85 -18.62
CA ASP A 213 -12.51 -21.50 -19.03
C ASP A 213 -11.26 -21.47 -19.91
N GLY A 214 -10.40 -22.49 -19.82
CA GLY A 214 -9.24 -22.63 -20.68
C GLY A 214 -8.70 -24.06 -20.73
N MET A 215 -7.82 -24.32 -21.69
CA MET A 215 -7.19 -25.63 -21.85
C MET A 215 -5.69 -25.49 -22.03
N ARG A 216 -4.91 -26.27 -21.26
CA ARG A 216 -3.50 -26.49 -21.55
C ARG A 216 -3.39 -27.51 -22.68
N LEU A 217 -2.78 -27.13 -23.78
CA LEU A 217 -2.42 -28.03 -24.86
C LEU A 217 -1.08 -28.66 -24.52
N ASP A 218 -1.11 -29.94 -24.21
CA ASP A 218 0.06 -30.74 -23.85
C ASP A 218 0.79 -31.23 -25.10
N ALA A 219 2.13 -31.25 -25.03
CA ALA A 219 3.00 -31.84 -26.06
C ALA A 219 2.82 -31.28 -27.49
N ILE A 220 2.43 -30.01 -27.63
CA ILE A 220 2.09 -29.43 -28.94
C ILE A 220 3.24 -29.30 -29.95
N PRO A 221 4.53 -29.32 -29.59
CA PRO A 221 5.59 -29.34 -30.60
C PRO A 221 5.60 -30.56 -31.51
N TYR A 222 4.93 -31.64 -31.12
CA TYR A 222 5.19 -32.96 -31.67
C TYR A 222 4.07 -33.52 -32.56
N LEU A 223 3.02 -32.73 -32.85
CA LEU A 223 1.79 -33.23 -33.49
C LEU A 223 1.96 -33.81 -34.90
N VAL A 224 3.01 -33.39 -35.63
CA VAL A 224 3.20 -33.77 -37.04
C VAL A 224 4.65 -34.17 -37.28
N GLU A 225 4.83 -35.23 -38.07
CA GLU A 225 6.13 -35.76 -38.46
C GLU A 225 6.35 -35.71 -39.98
N ARG A 226 7.60 -35.41 -40.41
CA ARG A 226 8.05 -35.29 -41.80
C ARG A 226 9.47 -35.82 -41.97
N ASP A 227 9.68 -36.51 -43.10
CA ASP A 227 11.02 -37.00 -43.49
C ASP A 227 12.04 -35.86 -43.59
N GLY A 228 13.24 -36.08 -43.05
CA GLY A 228 14.35 -35.12 -43.09
C GLY A 228 14.23 -33.94 -42.13
N THR A 229 13.33 -34.02 -41.14
CA THR A 229 13.17 -33.02 -40.07
C THR A 229 13.38 -33.64 -38.70
N ASN A 230 13.54 -32.82 -37.66
CA ASN A 230 13.57 -33.29 -36.27
C ASN A 230 12.16 -33.65 -35.73
N ASN A 231 11.08 -33.42 -36.48
CA ASN A 231 9.68 -33.63 -36.08
C ASN A 231 9.26 -32.79 -34.86
N GLU A 232 9.77 -31.57 -34.76
CA GLU A 232 9.36 -30.60 -33.74
C GLU A 232 9.03 -29.26 -34.42
N ASN A 233 8.01 -28.55 -33.92
CA ASN A 233 7.66 -27.19 -34.34
C ASN A 233 7.35 -27.05 -35.86
N LEU A 234 6.85 -28.12 -36.50
CA LEU A 234 6.58 -28.10 -37.94
C LEU A 234 5.46 -27.12 -38.32
N PRO A 235 5.51 -26.48 -39.50
CA PRO A 235 4.48 -25.54 -39.95
C PRO A 235 3.05 -26.13 -39.92
N GLU A 236 2.89 -27.41 -40.21
CA GLU A 236 1.61 -28.10 -40.16
C GLU A 236 1.06 -28.24 -38.74
N THR A 237 1.95 -28.41 -37.74
CA THR A 237 1.59 -28.37 -36.32
C THR A 237 0.97 -27.01 -35.96
N HIS A 238 1.62 -25.91 -36.36
CA HIS A 238 1.08 -24.56 -36.17
C HIS A 238 -0.27 -24.36 -36.88
N ALA A 239 -0.42 -24.86 -38.11
CA ALA A 239 -1.69 -24.79 -38.84
C ALA A 239 -2.84 -25.51 -38.12
N ILE A 240 -2.56 -26.62 -37.44
CA ILE A 240 -3.55 -27.33 -36.61
C ILE A 240 -3.96 -26.46 -35.41
N ILE A 241 -3.01 -25.84 -34.72
CA ILE A 241 -3.27 -24.99 -33.56
C ILE A 241 -4.06 -23.75 -33.97
N LYS A 242 -3.72 -23.10 -35.09
CA LYS A 242 -4.51 -21.98 -35.66
C LYS A 242 -5.96 -22.38 -35.90
N ARG A 243 -6.19 -23.61 -36.39
CA ARG A 243 -7.55 -24.12 -36.60
C ARG A 243 -8.30 -24.39 -35.30
N LEU A 244 -7.62 -24.89 -34.26
CA LEU A 244 -8.21 -25.03 -32.93
C LEU A 244 -8.57 -23.67 -32.34
N ARG A 245 -7.66 -22.69 -32.42
CA ARG A 245 -7.87 -21.33 -31.93
C ARG A 245 -9.02 -20.63 -32.65
N ALA A 246 -9.04 -20.65 -33.97
CA ALA A 246 -10.12 -20.05 -34.77
C ALA A 246 -11.49 -20.64 -34.40
N TRP A 247 -11.55 -21.95 -34.17
CA TRP A 247 -12.78 -22.60 -33.74
C TRP A 247 -13.22 -22.16 -32.34
N ILE A 248 -12.29 -22.02 -31.38
CA ILE A 248 -12.62 -21.49 -30.04
C ILE A 248 -13.10 -20.05 -30.13
N ASP A 249 -12.39 -19.17 -30.84
CA ASP A 249 -12.75 -17.76 -30.94
C ASP A 249 -14.14 -17.56 -31.56
N GLU A 250 -14.53 -18.42 -32.51
CA GLU A 250 -15.86 -18.41 -33.13
C GLU A 250 -16.97 -18.90 -32.19
N HIS A 251 -16.73 -19.94 -31.39
CA HIS A 251 -17.79 -20.65 -30.67
C HIS A 251 -17.83 -20.36 -29.16
N TYR A 252 -16.71 -19.98 -28.56
CA TYR A 252 -16.53 -19.76 -27.13
C TYR A 252 -15.61 -18.55 -26.88
N PRO A 253 -16.07 -17.32 -27.11
CA PRO A 253 -15.27 -16.12 -26.84
C PRO A 253 -14.89 -16.02 -25.35
N GLY A 254 -13.69 -15.50 -25.07
CA GLY A 254 -13.16 -15.36 -23.70
C GLY A 254 -12.56 -16.64 -23.10
N ARG A 255 -12.44 -17.72 -23.88
CA ARG A 255 -11.72 -18.94 -23.50
C ARG A 255 -10.26 -18.87 -23.94
N MET A 256 -9.41 -19.61 -23.24
CA MET A 256 -7.95 -19.49 -23.34
C MET A 256 -7.29 -20.83 -23.70
N LEU A 257 -6.34 -20.80 -24.65
CA LEU A 257 -5.41 -21.90 -24.93
C LEU A 257 -4.02 -21.60 -24.36
N LEU A 258 -3.49 -22.51 -23.54
CA LEU A 258 -2.15 -22.46 -22.96
C LEU A 258 -1.28 -23.54 -23.59
N GLY A 259 -0.32 -23.16 -24.42
CA GLY A 259 0.60 -24.10 -25.08
C GLY A 259 1.76 -24.53 -24.20
N GLU A 260 1.96 -25.83 -24.06
CA GLU A 260 3.21 -26.39 -23.53
C GLU A 260 4.19 -26.65 -24.68
N ALA A 261 5.07 -25.68 -24.92
CA ALA A 261 6.20 -25.80 -25.82
C ALA A 261 7.50 -25.56 -25.05
N ASN A 262 8.13 -26.63 -24.56
CA ASN A 262 9.45 -26.56 -23.94
C ASN A 262 10.53 -26.46 -25.03
N GLN A 263 10.71 -25.26 -25.58
CA GLN A 263 11.62 -24.97 -26.69
C GLN A 263 12.43 -23.68 -26.40
N TRP A 264 13.39 -23.33 -27.26
CA TRP A 264 14.10 -22.05 -27.18
C TRP A 264 13.15 -20.86 -27.41
N PRO A 265 13.45 -19.64 -26.88
CA PRO A 265 12.52 -18.51 -26.95
C PRO A 265 12.00 -18.20 -28.36
N GLU A 266 12.88 -18.25 -29.37
CA GLU A 266 12.58 -18.04 -30.78
C GLU A 266 11.64 -19.10 -31.37
N ASP A 267 11.67 -20.32 -30.86
CA ASP A 267 10.84 -21.44 -31.29
C ASP A 267 9.51 -21.49 -30.53
N VAL A 268 9.44 -20.90 -29.33
CA VAL A 268 8.18 -20.76 -28.59
C VAL A 268 7.34 -19.60 -29.14
N ARG A 269 7.94 -18.50 -29.60
CA ARG A 269 7.21 -17.34 -30.12
C ARG A 269 6.16 -17.70 -31.20
N PRO A 270 6.45 -18.55 -32.20
CA PRO A 270 5.48 -18.96 -33.22
C PRO A 270 4.17 -19.54 -32.66
N TYR A 271 4.17 -20.14 -31.47
CA TYR A 271 2.96 -20.70 -30.84
C TYR A 271 1.94 -19.64 -30.39
N PHE A 272 2.27 -18.36 -30.42
CA PHE A 272 1.31 -17.27 -30.27
C PHE A 272 0.66 -16.84 -31.59
N GLY A 273 1.20 -17.29 -32.72
CA GLY A 273 0.72 -16.97 -34.04
C GLY A 273 1.17 -15.59 -34.54
N ASP A 274 0.41 -15.03 -35.48
CA ASP A 274 0.72 -13.79 -36.18
C ASP A 274 -0.33 -12.69 -35.94
N GLY A 275 0.01 -11.45 -36.32
CA GLY A 275 -0.89 -10.29 -36.20
C GLY A 275 -1.34 -10.06 -34.74
N PRO A 276 -2.65 -10.07 -34.43
CA PRO A 276 -3.14 -9.93 -33.06
C PRO A 276 -2.92 -11.18 -32.19
N GLY A 277 -2.51 -12.32 -32.77
CA GLY A 277 -2.29 -13.61 -32.11
C GLY A 277 -3.39 -14.62 -32.45
N ASP A 278 -3.12 -15.50 -33.41
CA ASP A 278 -4.07 -16.48 -33.98
C ASP A 278 -3.80 -17.95 -33.62
N GLU A 279 -2.88 -18.22 -32.66
CA GLU A 279 -2.63 -19.56 -32.09
C GLU A 279 -2.96 -19.61 -30.59
N CYS A 280 -2.02 -20.00 -29.72
CA CYS A 280 -2.25 -20.04 -28.28
C CYS A 280 -2.34 -18.62 -27.71
N ASN A 281 -3.26 -18.41 -26.76
CA ASN A 281 -3.32 -17.17 -25.99
C ASN A 281 -2.13 -17.08 -25.04
N MET A 282 -1.71 -18.22 -24.50
CA MET A 282 -0.60 -18.31 -23.57
C MET A 282 0.39 -19.39 -23.96
N ALA A 283 1.65 -19.24 -23.57
CA ALA A 283 2.65 -20.30 -23.62
C ALA A 283 3.54 -20.22 -22.38
N PHE A 284 4.07 -21.36 -21.93
CA PHE A 284 5.00 -21.37 -20.80
C PHE A 284 6.33 -20.72 -21.15
N HIS A 285 6.84 -19.87 -20.26
CA HIS A 285 8.16 -19.28 -20.41
C HIS A 285 9.26 -20.22 -19.89
N PHE A 286 9.35 -21.44 -20.45
CA PHE A 286 10.37 -22.43 -20.11
C PHE A 286 11.81 -21.89 -20.11
N PRO A 287 12.23 -21.01 -21.05
CA PRO A 287 13.60 -20.50 -21.06
C PRO A 287 13.98 -19.69 -19.81
N LEU A 288 13.04 -18.93 -19.23
CA LEU A 288 13.30 -18.05 -18.08
C LEU A 288 13.48 -18.85 -16.78
N MET A 289 12.70 -19.91 -16.59
CA MET A 289 12.66 -20.67 -15.33
C MET A 289 14.05 -21.18 -14.89
N PRO A 290 14.84 -21.91 -15.70
CA PRO A 290 16.17 -22.37 -15.29
C PRO A 290 17.16 -21.22 -15.03
N ARG A 291 16.99 -20.09 -15.73
CA ARG A 291 17.87 -18.93 -15.59
C ARG A 291 17.62 -18.17 -14.29
N MET A 292 16.41 -18.22 -13.71
CA MET A 292 16.16 -17.72 -12.35
C MET A 292 16.99 -18.48 -11.31
N TYR A 293 17.01 -19.81 -11.38
CA TYR A 293 17.84 -20.64 -10.50
C TYR A 293 19.33 -20.42 -10.76
N MET A 294 19.74 -20.34 -12.03
CA MET A 294 21.14 -20.10 -12.36
C MET A 294 21.63 -18.73 -11.86
N ALA A 295 20.84 -17.68 -12.02
CA ALA A 295 21.15 -16.34 -11.53
C ALA A 295 21.30 -16.29 -10.00
N LEU A 296 20.43 -17.01 -9.28
CA LEU A 296 20.53 -17.15 -7.83
C LEU A 296 21.79 -17.91 -7.40
N ALA A 297 22.11 -19.02 -8.08
CA ALA A 297 23.29 -19.82 -7.78
C ALA A 297 24.61 -19.12 -8.12
N GLN A 298 24.63 -18.29 -9.17
CA GLN A 298 25.81 -17.52 -9.59
C GLN A 298 25.94 -16.18 -8.85
N GLU A 299 24.91 -15.75 -8.12
CA GLU A 299 24.77 -14.39 -7.59
C GLU A 299 24.97 -13.33 -8.68
N ASP A 300 24.48 -13.58 -9.90
CA ASP A 300 24.63 -12.69 -11.05
C ASP A 300 23.30 -12.62 -11.81
N ARG A 301 22.82 -11.41 -12.10
CA ARG A 301 21.59 -11.17 -12.86
C ARG A 301 21.68 -11.55 -14.34
N HIS A 302 22.89 -11.73 -14.87
CA HIS A 302 23.14 -11.91 -16.29
C HIS A 302 22.28 -13.00 -16.93
N PRO A 303 22.16 -14.22 -16.38
CA PRO A 303 21.34 -15.28 -16.96
C PRO A 303 19.89 -14.84 -17.23
N ILE A 304 19.28 -14.10 -16.30
CA ILE A 304 17.92 -13.57 -16.46
C ILE A 304 17.88 -12.48 -17.54
N THR A 305 18.76 -11.48 -17.45
CA THR A 305 18.75 -10.36 -18.40
C THR A 305 19.16 -10.75 -19.82
N ASP A 306 19.91 -11.84 -19.97
CA ASP A 306 20.38 -12.34 -21.26
C ASP A 306 19.26 -13.13 -21.96
N ILE A 307 18.62 -14.07 -21.26
CA ILE A 307 17.51 -14.84 -21.85
C ILE A 307 16.33 -13.94 -22.18
N MET A 308 16.00 -12.97 -21.32
CA MET A 308 14.91 -12.03 -21.58
C MET A 308 15.18 -11.09 -22.77
N ARG A 309 16.46 -10.82 -23.10
CA ARG A 309 16.82 -10.06 -24.31
C ARG A 309 16.72 -10.88 -25.58
N GLN A 310 16.83 -12.20 -25.47
CA GLN A 310 16.67 -13.15 -26.58
C GLN A 310 15.20 -13.50 -26.81
N THR A 311 14.36 -13.41 -25.77
CA THR A 311 12.91 -13.63 -25.89
C THR A 311 12.28 -12.58 -26.81
N PRO A 312 11.71 -12.97 -27.97
CA PRO A 312 11.07 -12.03 -28.88
C PRO A 312 9.76 -11.47 -28.32
N ASP A 313 9.33 -10.32 -28.85
CA ASP A 313 8.02 -9.75 -28.57
C ASP A 313 6.89 -10.71 -29.00
N ILE A 314 5.82 -10.71 -28.21
CA ILE A 314 4.62 -11.53 -28.43
C ILE A 314 3.44 -10.64 -28.88
N PRO A 315 2.42 -11.20 -29.55
CA PRO A 315 1.22 -10.46 -29.92
C PRO A 315 0.54 -9.78 -28.72
N ALA A 316 -0.08 -8.63 -28.93
CA ALA A 316 -0.65 -7.82 -27.85
C ALA A 316 -1.76 -8.51 -27.03
N THR A 317 -2.45 -9.52 -27.60
CA THR A 317 -3.45 -10.32 -26.87
C THR A 317 -2.84 -11.51 -26.15
N ALA A 318 -1.62 -11.93 -26.54
CA ALA A 318 -0.94 -13.10 -25.99
C ALA A 318 -0.27 -12.80 -24.64
N GLN A 319 0.11 -13.84 -23.91
CA GLN A 319 0.73 -13.72 -22.60
C GLN A 319 1.66 -14.89 -22.26
N TRP A 320 2.80 -14.61 -21.64
CA TRP A 320 3.66 -15.64 -21.06
C TRP A 320 3.05 -16.22 -19.77
N ALA A 321 3.16 -17.54 -19.59
CA ALA A 321 2.91 -18.20 -18.31
C ALA A 321 4.24 -18.45 -17.58
N ILE A 322 4.43 -17.80 -16.43
CA ILE A 322 5.67 -17.89 -15.64
C ILE A 322 5.47 -18.88 -14.51
N PHE A 323 6.46 -19.71 -14.22
CA PHE A 323 6.41 -20.69 -13.15
C PHE A 323 7.81 -20.95 -12.60
N LEU A 324 7.90 -21.38 -11.34
CA LEU A 324 9.16 -21.79 -10.72
C LEU A 324 9.37 -23.30 -10.79
N ARG A 325 8.30 -24.06 -10.52
CA ARG A 325 8.22 -25.52 -10.56
C ARG A 325 6.83 -25.94 -11.03
N ASN A 326 6.70 -27.21 -11.36
CA ASN A 326 5.48 -27.85 -11.82
C ASN A 326 5.45 -29.32 -11.33
N HIS A 327 4.50 -30.09 -11.84
CA HIS A 327 4.36 -31.52 -11.55
C HIS A 327 5.43 -32.41 -12.20
N ASP A 328 6.29 -31.86 -13.06
CA ASP A 328 7.42 -32.57 -13.67
C ASP A 328 8.74 -32.22 -12.98
N GLU A 329 9.83 -32.76 -13.49
CA GLU A 329 11.16 -32.31 -13.14
C GLU A 329 11.42 -30.86 -13.58
N LEU A 330 12.41 -30.22 -12.96
CA LEU A 330 13.00 -29.00 -13.49
C LEU A 330 13.76 -29.40 -14.75
N THR A 331 13.11 -29.22 -15.91
CA THR A 331 13.67 -29.56 -17.21
C THR A 331 14.90 -28.71 -17.52
N LEU A 332 15.97 -29.36 -17.98
CA LEU A 332 17.21 -28.75 -18.47
C LEU A 332 17.46 -29.19 -19.93
N GLU A 333 16.39 -29.44 -20.69
CA GLU A 333 16.50 -29.74 -22.12
C GLU A 333 16.96 -28.51 -22.90
N MET A 334 16.31 -27.36 -22.67
CA MET A 334 16.54 -26.09 -23.37
C MET A 334 17.55 -25.18 -22.65
N VAL A 335 18.66 -25.78 -22.24
CA VAL A 335 19.87 -25.10 -21.75
C VAL A 335 21.10 -25.66 -22.46
N THR A 336 22.19 -24.91 -22.49
CA THR A 336 23.46 -25.43 -22.99
C THR A 336 24.01 -26.52 -22.09
N ASP A 337 24.86 -27.41 -22.63
CA ASP A 337 25.45 -28.50 -21.85
C ASP A 337 26.21 -28.02 -20.60
N ARG A 338 26.90 -26.87 -20.70
CA ARG A 338 27.62 -26.26 -19.57
C ARG A 338 26.68 -25.74 -18.48
N GLU A 339 25.56 -25.12 -18.87
CA GLU A 339 24.54 -24.66 -17.90
C GLU A 339 23.88 -25.86 -17.22
N ARG A 340 23.59 -26.93 -17.98
CA ARG A 340 23.03 -28.18 -17.45
C ARG A 340 23.93 -28.79 -16.39
N ASP A 341 25.22 -28.97 -16.70
CA ASP A 341 26.21 -29.50 -15.77
C ASP A 341 26.32 -28.64 -14.51
N TYR A 342 26.30 -27.31 -14.66
CA TYR A 342 26.32 -26.40 -13.52
C TYR A 342 25.10 -26.59 -12.60
N LEU A 343 23.89 -26.60 -13.17
CA LEU A 343 22.65 -26.76 -12.42
C LEU A 343 22.55 -28.13 -11.76
N TRP A 344 22.97 -29.21 -12.43
CA TRP A 344 23.06 -30.53 -11.82
C TRP A 344 24.02 -30.58 -10.64
N ASN A 345 25.19 -29.97 -10.75
CA ASN A 345 26.18 -29.99 -9.67
C ASN A 345 25.74 -29.14 -8.48
N TYR A 346 25.01 -28.04 -8.72
CA TYR A 346 24.55 -27.14 -7.66
C TYR A 346 23.26 -27.63 -6.99
N TYR A 347 22.24 -28.00 -7.76
CA TYR A 347 20.88 -28.27 -7.27
C TYR A 347 20.54 -29.77 -7.13
N ALA A 348 21.33 -30.65 -7.77
CA ALA A 348 21.13 -32.10 -7.79
C ALA A 348 22.46 -32.83 -7.51
N ALA A 349 23.13 -32.45 -6.43
CA ALA A 349 24.35 -33.11 -5.97
C ALA A 349 24.14 -34.61 -5.72
N GLU A 350 22.95 -34.99 -5.23
CA GLU A 350 22.53 -36.39 -5.18
C GLU A 350 22.09 -36.87 -6.58
N PRO A 351 22.77 -37.85 -7.19
CA PRO A 351 22.46 -38.28 -8.56
C PRO A 351 21.03 -38.79 -8.74
N ARG A 352 20.42 -39.33 -7.68
CA ARG A 352 19.03 -39.81 -7.71
C ARG A 352 18.03 -38.68 -7.94
N ALA A 353 18.35 -37.44 -7.59
CA ALA A 353 17.50 -36.29 -7.86
C ALA A 353 17.49 -35.90 -9.36
N ARG A 354 18.35 -36.50 -10.19
CA ARG A 354 18.37 -36.33 -11.65
C ARG A 354 17.48 -37.37 -12.30
N ILE A 355 16.75 -36.97 -13.35
CA ILE A 355 15.93 -37.86 -14.18
C ILE A 355 15.84 -37.24 -15.58
N ASN A 356 15.90 -38.07 -16.63
CA ASN A 356 16.01 -37.59 -18.01
C ASN A 356 17.11 -36.52 -18.13
N LEU A 357 16.77 -35.34 -18.66
CA LEU A 357 17.63 -34.17 -18.70
C LEU A 357 17.20 -33.09 -17.68
N GLY A 358 16.80 -33.47 -16.46
CA GLY A 358 16.30 -32.52 -15.46
C GLY A 358 16.55 -32.88 -13.99
N ILE A 359 15.84 -32.20 -13.09
CA ILE A 359 15.94 -32.34 -11.63
C ILE A 359 14.56 -32.51 -10.98
N ARG A 360 14.26 -33.69 -10.44
CA ARG A 360 12.96 -34.04 -9.82
C ARG A 360 12.86 -33.63 -8.35
N ARG A 361 12.97 -32.33 -8.09
CA ARG A 361 12.84 -31.74 -6.75
C ARG A 361 11.79 -30.62 -6.72
N ARG A 362 11.22 -30.38 -5.54
CA ARG A 362 10.33 -29.24 -5.26
C ARG A 362 11.12 -27.95 -5.01
N LEU A 363 10.42 -26.81 -5.00
CA LEU A 363 11.03 -25.49 -4.82
C LEU A 363 11.83 -25.38 -3.52
N ALA A 364 11.21 -25.66 -2.37
CA ALA A 364 11.87 -25.50 -1.08
C ALA A 364 13.10 -26.41 -0.92
N PRO A 365 13.07 -27.70 -1.29
CA PRO A 365 14.26 -28.54 -1.31
C PRO A 365 15.36 -28.07 -2.28
N LEU A 366 15.02 -27.53 -3.46
CA LEU A 366 16.00 -26.99 -4.40
C LEU A 366 16.84 -25.85 -3.79
N VAL A 367 16.24 -25.02 -2.92
CA VAL A 367 16.94 -23.88 -2.31
C VAL A 367 17.32 -24.10 -0.85
N ASP A 368 17.47 -25.37 -0.46
CA ASP A 368 17.88 -25.82 0.88
C ASP A 368 16.98 -25.32 2.02
N ASN A 369 15.69 -25.13 1.72
CA ASN A 369 14.70 -24.52 2.62
C ASN A 369 15.07 -23.12 3.13
N ASP A 370 15.97 -22.39 2.45
CA ASP A 370 16.25 -21.00 2.80
C ASP A 370 15.06 -20.14 2.40
N ARG A 371 14.26 -19.77 3.40
CA ARG A 371 13.06 -18.98 3.25
C ARG A 371 13.26 -17.72 2.41
N ARG A 372 14.40 -17.03 2.56
CA ARG A 372 14.66 -15.79 1.82
C ARG A 372 14.83 -16.05 0.32
N LYS A 373 15.42 -17.19 -0.06
CA LYS A 373 15.52 -17.60 -1.46
C LYS A 373 14.14 -17.97 -2.03
N ILE A 374 13.29 -18.62 -1.24
CA ILE A 374 11.90 -18.94 -1.63
C ILE A 374 11.12 -17.64 -1.88
N GLU A 375 11.24 -16.66 -0.98
CA GLU A 375 10.59 -15.35 -1.12
C GLU A 375 11.11 -14.59 -2.34
N LEU A 376 12.42 -14.54 -2.54
CA LEU A 376 13.04 -13.91 -3.71
C LEU A 376 12.56 -14.54 -5.03
N LEU A 377 12.53 -15.86 -5.13
CA LEU A 377 12.08 -16.53 -6.35
C LEU A 377 10.58 -16.28 -6.60
N ASN A 378 9.76 -16.29 -5.55
CA ASN A 378 8.34 -15.97 -5.67
C ASN A 378 8.11 -14.48 -6.02
N SER A 379 8.95 -13.56 -5.56
CA SER A 379 8.86 -12.16 -5.99
C SER A 379 9.20 -12.03 -7.48
N LEU A 380 10.21 -12.74 -7.99
CA LEU A 380 10.50 -12.77 -9.42
C LEU A 380 9.35 -13.41 -10.22
N LEU A 381 8.76 -14.51 -9.73
CA LEU A 381 7.58 -15.14 -10.32
C LEU A 381 6.41 -14.16 -10.46
N MET A 382 6.14 -13.37 -9.42
CA MET A 382 5.00 -12.47 -9.38
C MET A 382 5.22 -11.15 -10.14
N SER A 383 6.47 -10.74 -10.37
CA SER A 383 6.80 -9.43 -10.94
C SER A 383 7.43 -9.45 -12.34
N MET A 384 7.79 -10.60 -12.89
CA MET A 384 8.21 -10.74 -14.28
C MET A 384 7.01 -10.65 -15.25
N PRO A 385 7.21 -10.30 -16.53
CA PRO A 385 6.11 -10.06 -17.48
C PRO A 385 5.39 -11.34 -17.86
N GLY A 386 4.21 -11.54 -17.27
CA GLY A 386 3.36 -12.69 -17.54
C GLY A 386 2.43 -13.04 -16.38
N THR A 387 1.79 -14.19 -16.53
CA THR A 387 0.84 -14.75 -15.58
C THR A 387 1.52 -15.83 -14.74
N PRO A 388 1.66 -15.66 -13.42
CA PRO A 388 2.32 -16.61 -12.56
C PRO A 388 1.47 -17.87 -12.35
N ILE A 389 2.14 -19.02 -12.31
CA ILE A 389 1.60 -20.31 -11.92
C ILE A 389 2.29 -20.76 -10.63
N VAL A 390 1.50 -20.98 -9.59
CA VAL A 390 1.93 -21.55 -8.31
C VAL A 390 1.63 -23.05 -8.31
N TYR A 391 2.62 -23.88 -8.01
CA TYR A 391 2.44 -25.33 -7.86
C TYR A 391 1.98 -25.68 -6.45
N TYR A 392 0.98 -26.55 -6.33
CA TYR A 392 0.32 -26.78 -5.04
C TYR A 392 1.30 -27.20 -3.94
N GLY A 393 1.24 -26.53 -2.79
CA GLY A 393 2.10 -26.79 -1.64
C GLY A 393 3.40 -26.00 -1.62
N ASP A 394 3.81 -25.37 -2.72
CA ASP A 394 4.99 -24.49 -2.72
C ASP A 394 4.74 -23.21 -1.90
N GLU A 395 3.48 -22.79 -1.75
CA GLU A 395 3.06 -21.72 -0.84
C GLU A 395 3.22 -22.07 0.65
N LEU A 396 3.42 -23.35 0.96
CA LEU A 396 3.76 -23.82 2.30
C LEU A 396 5.25 -24.14 2.45
N GLY A 397 5.96 -24.30 1.33
CA GLY A 397 7.32 -24.84 1.31
C GLY A 397 7.36 -26.36 1.47
N MET A 398 6.39 -27.07 0.86
CA MET A 398 6.39 -28.53 0.84
C MET A 398 7.69 -29.10 0.25
N GLY A 399 8.10 -30.24 0.81
CA GLY A 399 9.26 -31.00 0.35
C GLY A 399 8.94 -31.98 -0.77
N ASP A 400 9.93 -32.81 -1.10
CA ASP A 400 9.83 -33.88 -2.07
C ASP A 400 10.27 -35.23 -1.47
N ASN A 401 9.96 -36.32 -2.19
CA ASN A 401 10.48 -37.65 -1.90
C ASN A 401 11.11 -38.26 -3.15
N ILE A 402 12.39 -37.99 -3.38
CA ILE A 402 13.18 -38.48 -4.53
C ILE A 402 13.35 -40.01 -4.59
N TYR A 403 12.89 -40.75 -3.57
CA TYR A 403 12.90 -42.21 -3.56
C TYR A 403 11.66 -42.82 -4.23
N LEU A 404 10.63 -42.01 -4.49
CA LEU A 404 9.50 -42.42 -5.30
C LEU A 404 9.91 -42.52 -6.79
N GLY A 405 9.23 -43.40 -7.52
CA GLY A 405 9.53 -43.67 -8.92
C GLY A 405 9.21 -42.47 -9.82
N ASP A 406 9.92 -42.35 -10.94
CA ASP A 406 9.71 -41.29 -11.92
C ASP A 406 9.67 -39.88 -11.27
N ARG A 407 8.58 -39.13 -11.47
CA ARG A 407 8.33 -37.77 -10.98
C ARG A 407 7.39 -37.73 -9.76
N ASP A 408 6.96 -38.88 -9.24
CA ASP A 408 6.02 -38.97 -8.10
C ASP A 408 6.54 -38.27 -6.84
N GLY A 409 7.86 -38.12 -6.72
CA GLY A 409 8.51 -37.45 -5.60
C GLY A 409 8.03 -36.02 -5.34
N VAL A 410 7.55 -35.30 -6.37
CA VAL A 410 7.00 -33.93 -6.20
C VAL A 410 5.46 -33.91 -6.13
N ARG A 411 4.81 -35.08 -6.32
CA ARG A 411 3.36 -35.24 -6.47
C ARG A 411 2.67 -35.82 -5.23
N THR A 412 3.30 -35.74 -4.05
CA THR A 412 2.79 -36.29 -2.80
C THR A 412 1.56 -35.53 -2.27
N PRO A 413 0.72 -36.15 -1.41
CA PRO A 413 -0.47 -35.50 -0.85
C PRO A 413 -0.22 -34.11 -0.24
N MET A 414 -1.16 -33.18 -0.46
CA MET A 414 -1.17 -31.85 0.16
C MET A 414 -1.23 -31.94 1.69
N GLN A 415 -0.49 -31.07 2.39
CA GLN A 415 -0.35 -31.11 3.86
C GLN A 415 -1.27 -30.09 4.53
N TRP A 416 -2.46 -30.50 4.92
CA TRP A 416 -3.50 -29.64 5.51
C TRP A 416 -3.33 -29.40 7.01
N SER A 417 -3.03 -30.44 7.79
CA SER A 417 -2.85 -30.34 9.24
C SER A 417 -1.78 -31.31 9.73
N SER A 418 -1.50 -31.28 11.03
CA SER A 418 -0.60 -32.24 11.70
C SER A 418 -1.22 -33.62 11.94
N ASP A 419 -2.50 -33.80 11.59
CA ASP A 419 -3.23 -35.06 11.76
C ASP A 419 -2.71 -36.18 10.86
N ARG A 420 -3.30 -37.37 11.03
CA ARG A 420 -3.10 -38.54 10.17
C ARG A 420 -3.09 -38.15 8.69
N ASN A 421 -2.06 -38.63 7.98
CA ASN A 421 -1.83 -38.37 6.54
C ASN A 421 -1.74 -36.88 6.19
N GLY A 422 -1.33 -36.02 7.12
CA GLY A 422 -1.29 -34.57 6.90
C GLY A 422 -2.68 -33.95 6.76
N GLY A 423 -3.73 -34.57 7.30
CA GLY A 423 -5.11 -34.12 7.10
C GLY A 423 -5.66 -34.30 5.68
N PHE A 424 -4.91 -34.92 4.76
CA PHE A 424 -5.33 -35.18 3.39
C PHE A 424 -6.45 -36.23 3.28
N SER A 425 -6.37 -37.30 4.08
CA SER A 425 -7.27 -38.45 4.06
C SER A 425 -7.35 -39.10 5.44
N ARG A 426 -8.48 -39.71 5.80
CA ARG A 426 -8.59 -40.57 7.00
C ARG A 426 -8.30 -42.05 6.73
N ALA A 427 -7.96 -42.41 5.50
CA ALA A 427 -7.63 -43.78 5.11
C ALA A 427 -6.41 -44.34 5.87
N ASP A 428 -6.21 -45.66 5.76
CA ASP A 428 -4.94 -46.27 6.15
C ASP A 428 -3.77 -45.60 5.38
N PRO A 429 -2.69 -45.15 6.03
CA PRO A 429 -1.53 -44.60 5.33
C PRO A 429 -1.00 -45.49 4.21
N GLN A 430 -1.12 -46.82 4.36
CA GLN A 430 -0.69 -47.78 3.33
C GLN A 430 -1.60 -47.82 2.10
N ARG A 431 -2.81 -47.25 2.20
CA ARG A 431 -3.79 -47.16 1.11
C ARG A 431 -3.72 -45.83 0.35
N LEU A 432 -2.91 -44.88 0.81
CA LEU A 432 -2.72 -43.64 0.07
C LEU A 432 -2.13 -43.93 -1.30
N TYR A 433 -2.55 -43.20 -2.33
CA TYR A 433 -1.99 -43.34 -3.68
C TYR A 433 -0.47 -43.09 -3.69
N LEU A 434 0.00 -42.17 -2.84
CA LEU A 434 1.40 -41.92 -2.50
C LEU A 434 1.52 -41.58 -1.01
N PRO A 435 2.65 -41.90 -0.35
CA PRO A 435 2.86 -41.53 1.04
C PRO A 435 2.94 -40.01 1.18
N ALA A 436 2.33 -39.47 2.25
CA ALA A 436 2.58 -38.10 2.69
C ALA A 436 4.04 -37.95 3.16
N ILE A 437 4.62 -36.76 3.04
CA ILE A 437 5.99 -36.49 3.48
C ILE A 437 6.06 -36.53 5.01
N GLN A 438 7.06 -37.20 5.55
CA GLN A 438 7.19 -37.48 6.99
C GLN A 438 8.59 -37.20 7.54
N ASP A 439 9.51 -36.68 6.72
CA ASP A 439 10.84 -36.32 7.23
C ASP A 439 10.76 -35.13 8.21
N ALA A 440 11.83 -34.94 8.98
CA ALA A 440 11.85 -33.95 10.06
C ALA A 440 11.82 -32.48 9.58
N ILE A 441 12.16 -32.21 8.31
CA ILE A 441 12.24 -30.86 7.77
C ILE A 441 10.93 -30.49 7.09
N TYR A 442 10.44 -31.35 6.18
CA TYR A 442 9.31 -31.05 5.31
C TYR A 442 8.03 -31.80 5.64
N GLY A 443 8.05 -32.70 6.63
CA GLY A 443 6.90 -33.52 6.98
C GLY A 443 5.69 -32.73 7.42
N PHE A 444 4.49 -33.28 7.23
CA PHE A 444 3.23 -32.60 7.53
C PHE A 444 3.07 -32.20 9.01
N ALA A 445 3.84 -32.80 9.93
CA ALA A 445 3.88 -32.39 11.33
C ALA A 445 4.47 -30.97 11.53
N THR A 446 5.35 -30.53 10.64
CA THR A 446 6.00 -29.20 10.68
C THR A 446 5.45 -28.27 9.60
N VAL A 447 5.24 -28.78 8.39
CA VAL A 447 4.78 -28.00 7.22
C VAL A 447 3.33 -28.36 6.92
N ASN A 448 2.37 -27.55 7.36
CA ASN A 448 0.96 -27.75 7.00
C ASN A 448 0.16 -26.43 7.00
N VAL A 449 -0.99 -26.44 6.32
CA VAL A 449 -1.88 -25.28 6.19
C VAL A 449 -2.34 -24.76 7.55
N GLU A 450 -2.82 -25.64 8.43
CA GLU A 450 -3.37 -25.26 9.74
C GLU A 450 -2.38 -24.46 10.59
N ALA A 451 -1.16 -24.97 10.76
CA ALA A 451 -0.10 -24.32 11.52
C ALA A 451 0.35 -23.00 10.88
N GLN A 452 0.44 -22.95 9.55
CA GLN A 452 0.86 -21.73 8.85
C GLN A 452 -0.24 -20.68 8.78
N ALA A 453 -1.51 -21.06 8.68
CA ALA A 453 -2.63 -20.13 8.68
C ALA A 453 -2.73 -19.38 10.02
N ALA A 454 -2.48 -20.08 11.13
CA ALA A 454 -2.48 -19.49 12.48
C ALA A 454 -1.28 -18.56 12.75
N ASN A 455 -0.18 -18.66 11.99
CA ASN A 455 1.02 -17.84 12.18
C ASN A 455 1.09 -16.70 11.14
N PRO A 456 0.95 -15.42 11.52
CA PRO A 456 0.99 -14.28 10.59
C PRO A 456 2.31 -14.14 9.79
N SER A 457 3.41 -14.68 10.32
CA SER A 457 4.75 -14.66 9.70
C SER A 457 5.06 -15.88 8.83
N SER A 458 4.11 -16.79 8.63
CA SER A 458 4.29 -18.02 7.86
C SER A 458 4.56 -17.79 6.36
N LEU A 459 4.92 -18.85 5.63
CA LEU A 459 5.06 -18.77 4.16
C LEU A 459 3.72 -18.55 3.49
N LEU A 460 2.71 -19.26 3.97
CA LEU A 460 1.35 -19.12 3.48
C LEU A 460 0.85 -17.67 3.58
N ASN A 461 0.96 -17.05 4.76
CA ASN A 461 0.47 -15.69 4.97
C ASN A 461 1.32 -14.64 4.25
N TRP A 462 2.62 -14.89 4.08
CA TRP A 462 3.47 -14.06 3.24
C TRP A 462 3.09 -14.16 1.74
N MET A 463 2.82 -15.37 1.24
CA MET A 463 2.35 -15.58 -0.13
C MET A 463 0.99 -14.92 -0.39
N ARG A 464 0.07 -15.00 0.57
CA ARG A 464 -1.22 -14.27 0.52
C ARG A 464 -1.01 -12.77 0.33
N ARG A 465 -0.15 -12.16 1.14
CA ARG A 465 0.20 -10.72 1.02
C ARG A 465 0.84 -10.42 -0.34
N LEU A 466 1.80 -11.23 -0.79
CA LEU A 466 2.47 -11.05 -2.08
C LEU A 466 1.48 -11.10 -3.26
N ILE A 467 0.57 -12.08 -3.26
CA ILE A 467 -0.46 -12.24 -4.30
C ILE A 467 -1.46 -11.08 -4.26
N ALA A 468 -1.87 -10.65 -3.06
CA ALA A 468 -2.75 -9.50 -2.89
C ALA A 468 -2.11 -8.22 -3.45
N VAL A 469 -0.83 -7.96 -3.15
CA VAL A 469 -0.08 -6.84 -3.74
C VAL A 469 -0.04 -6.96 -5.26
N ARG A 470 0.33 -8.12 -5.82
CA ARG A 470 0.35 -8.31 -7.27
C ARG A 470 -0.99 -7.98 -7.92
N ARG A 471 -2.10 -8.45 -7.32
CA ARG A 471 -3.46 -8.28 -7.88
C ARG A 471 -3.93 -6.83 -7.91
N ARG A 472 -3.40 -5.96 -7.04
CA ARG A 472 -3.73 -4.52 -7.00
C ARG A 472 -3.06 -3.73 -8.12
N HIS A 473 -2.03 -4.30 -8.75
CA HIS A 473 -1.14 -3.58 -9.65
C HIS A 473 -1.08 -4.24 -11.04
N LYS A 474 -1.85 -3.70 -11.99
CA LYS A 474 -1.93 -4.22 -13.37
C LYS A 474 -0.59 -4.17 -14.10
N ALA A 475 0.34 -3.31 -13.68
CA ALA A 475 1.68 -3.27 -14.26
C ALA A 475 2.40 -4.63 -14.17
N PHE A 476 2.13 -5.47 -13.17
CA PHE A 476 2.74 -6.81 -13.11
C PHE A 476 2.22 -7.78 -14.17
N GLY A 477 0.90 -7.77 -14.44
CA GLY A 477 0.31 -8.64 -15.47
C GLY A 477 0.49 -8.09 -16.88
N ARG A 478 0.23 -6.80 -17.07
CA ARG A 478 0.07 -6.17 -18.40
C ARG A 478 1.18 -5.19 -18.76
N GLY A 479 1.99 -4.76 -17.79
CA GLY A 479 2.98 -3.70 -18.00
C GLY A 479 4.19 -4.16 -18.80
N HIS A 480 4.77 -3.24 -19.56
CA HIS A 480 6.06 -3.39 -20.23
C HIS A 480 7.19 -3.60 -19.22
N LEU A 481 8.24 -4.33 -19.59
CA LEU A 481 9.42 -4.59 -18.76
C LEU A 481 10.61 -3.77 -19.27
N ASP A 482 11.21 -2.94 -18.41
CA ASP A 482 12.45 -2.22 -18.73
C ASP A 482 13.54 -2.56 -17.70
N PHE A 483 14.59 -3.26 -18.13
CA PHE A 483 15.71 -3.55 -17.25
C PHE A 483 16.57 -2.32 -16.96
N LEU A 484 16.94 -2.17 -15.68
CA LEU A 484 17.99 -1.25 -15.25
C LEU A 484 19.31 -2.00 -15.17
N TYR A 485 20.41 -1.32 -15.50
CA TYR A 485 21.76 -1.91 -15.50
C TYR A 485 22.71 -1.24 -14.49
N PRO A 486 22.42 -1.24 -13.17
CA PRO A 486 23.39 -0.80 -12.17
C PRO A 486 24.74 -1.51 -12.29
N GLY A 487 25.81 -0.84 -11.82
CA GLY A 487 27.16 -1.42 -11.82
C GLY A 487 27.27 -2.71 -10.99
N ASN A 488 26.43 -2.87 -9.95
CA ASN A 488 26.40 -4.08 -9.14
C ASN A 488 25.63 -5.21 -9.84
N ARG A 489 26.36 -6.18 -10.41
CA ARG A 489 25.78 -7.35 -11.13
C ARG A 489 24.96 -8.29 -10.24
N LYS A 490 25.15 -8.23 -8.92
CA LYS A 490 24.41 -9.04 -7.94
C LYS A 490 22.97 -8.56 -7.76
N VAL A 491 22.65 -7.35 -8.22
CA VAL A 491 21.34 -6.73 -8.08
C VAL A 491 20.63 -6.70 -9.43
N LEU A 492 19.49 -7.40 -9.50
CA LEU A 492 18.57 -7.32 -10.61
C LEU A 492 17.58 -6.18 -10.35
N ALA A 493 17.49 -5.22 -11.26
CA ALA A 493 16.55 -4.11 -11.14
C ALA A 493 15.82 -3.88 -12.47
N TYR A 494 14.52 -3.63 -12.41
CA TYR A 494 13.69 -3.40 -13.60
C TYR A 494 12.42 -2.62 -13.25
N LEU A 495 11.83 -1.99 -14.27
CA LEU A 495 10.57 -1.29 -14.18
C LEU A 495 9.46 -2.11 -14.85
N ARG A 496 8.26 -2.04 -14.27
CA ARG A 496 7.01 -2.49 -14.89
C ARG A 496 6.14 -1.27 -15.15
N ARG A 497 5.77 -1.02 -16.40
CA ARG A 497 5.04 0.21 -16.80
C ARG A 497 3.77 -0.10 -17.55
N VAL A 498 2.65 0.49 -17.13
CA VAL A 498 1.38 0.44 -17.87
C VAL A 498 0.88 1.86 -18.12
N GLU A 499 0.52 2.16 -19.35
CA GLU A 499 -0.11 3.43 -19.73
C GLU A 499 -1.63 3.28 -19.64
N GLU A 500 -2.35 4.27 -19.09
CA GLU A 500 -3.81 4.23 -19.09
C GLU A 500 -4.38 4.65 -20.46
N ALA A 501 -5.45 3.98 -20.89
CA ALA A 501 -6.03 4.13 -22.22
C ALA A 501 -6.74 5.48 -22.46
N ASP A 502 -6.99 6.25 -21.40
CA ASP A 502 -7.75 7.50 -21.37
C ASP A 502 -6.90 8.75 -21.06
N GLY A 503 -5.56 8.61 -21.02
CA GLY A 503 -4.64 9.72 -20.78
C GLY A 503 -4.44 10.09 -19.31
N GLY A 504 -4.85 9.22 -18.37
CA GLY A 504 -4.45 9.27 -16.97
C GLY A 504 -2.95 9.01 -16.74
N SER A 505 -2.46 9.29 -15.53
CA SER A 505 -1.08 8.98 -15.13
C SER A 505 -0.90 7.47 -15.00
N GLY A 506 -0.16 6.85 -15.92
CA GLY A 506 0.11 5.41 -15.89
C GLY A 506 0.89 4.94 -14.65
N GLU A 507 0.72 3.66 -14.28
CA GLU A 507 1.40 3.05 -13.14
C GLU A 507 2.83 2.61 -13.53
N THR A 508 3.81 2.96 -12.69
CA THR A 508 5.21 2.52 -12.82
C THR A 508 5.69 1.88 -11.52
N ILE A 509 6.13 0.62 -11.61
CA ILE A 509 6.67 -0.14 -10.47
C ILE A 509 8.15 -0.43 -10.68
N LEU A 510 8.99 0.00 -9.75
CA LEU A 510 10.41 -0.34 -9.68
C LEU A 510 10.60 -1.60 -8.83
N CYS A 511 11.10 -2.67 -9.44
CA CYS A 511 11.49 -3.90 -8.77
C CYS A 511 13.01 -3.94 -8.61
N VAL A 512 13.49 -4.22 -7.39
CA VAL A 512 14.92 -4.33 -7.07
C VAL A 512 15.14 -5.60 -6.25
N ALA A 513 16.01 -6.50 -6.71
CA ALA A 513 16.20 -7.83 -6.13
C ALA A 513 17.69 -8.13 -5.95
N ASN A 514 18.08 -8.48 -4.73
CA ASN A 514 19.44 -8.92 -4.42
C ASN A 514 19.57 -10.43 -4.61
N LEU A 515 20.37 -10.86 -5.58
CA LEU A 515 20.62 -12.28 -5.86
C LEU A 515 21.73 -12.87 -4.97
N SER A 516 22.41 -12.04 -4.17
CA SER A 516 23.54 -12.45 -3.35
C SER A 516 23.14 -12.87 -1.95
N ARG A 517 23.90 -13.80 -1.37
CA ARG A 517 23.82 -14.22 0.03
C ARG A 517 24.29 -13.17 1.04
N ALA A 518 24.80 -12.03 0.58
CA ALA A 518 25.28 -10.93 1.40
C ALA A 518 24.53 -9.65 1.08
N ALA A 519 24.51 -8.69 2.02
CA ALA A 519 23.95 -7.37 1.79
C ALA A 519 24.65 -6.68 0.60
N GLN A 520 23.88 -6.03 -0.26
CA GLN A 520 24.39 -5.35 -1.46
C GLN A 520 23.92 -3.89 -1.50
N PRO A 521 24.83 -2.92 -1.72
CA PRO A 521 24.45 -1.58 -2.15
C PRO A 521 24.20 -1.55 -3.66
N VAL A 522 23.31 -0.66 -4.09
CA VAL A 522 23.06 -0.39 -5.51
C VAL A 522 22.77 1.08 -5.73
N GLU A 523 23.31 1.63 -6.82
CA GLU A 523 22.96 2.94 -7.37
C GLU A 523 22.16 2.72 -8.65
N LEU A 524 20.94 3.27 -8.71
CA LEU A 524 20.01 3.11 -9.82
C LEU A 524 19.88 4.44 -10.57
N ASP A 525 20.02 4.41 -11.90
CA ASP A 525 19.67 5.57 -12.73
C ASP A 525 18.15 5.64 -12.87
N LEU A 526 17.54 6.56 -12.12
CA LEU A 526 16.11 6.84 -12.15
C LEU A 526 15.84 8.29 -12.60
N SER A 527 16.80 8.93 -13.26
CA SER A 527 16.72 10.35 -13.66
C SER A 527 15.45 10.72 -14.45
N ALA A 528 14.90 9.77 -15.22
CA ALA A 528 13.63 9.92 -15.95
C ALA A 528 12.39 10.11 -15.04
N PHE A 529 12.51 9.76 -13.76
CA PHE A 529 11.44 9.79 -12.76
C PHE A 529 11.72 10.84 -11.67
N LYS A 530 12.55 11.84 -11.96
CA LYS A 530 12.86 12.93 -11.02
C LYS A 530 11.57 13.55 -10.47
N GLY A 531 11.52 13.74 -9.14
CA GLY A 531 10.36 14.25 -8.40
C GLY A 531 9.36 13.18 -7.97
N ARG A 532 9.43 11.96 -8.52
CA ARG A 532 8.60 10.83 -8.06
C ARG A 532 9.10 10.30 -6.71
N VAL A 533 8.17 9.79 -5.91
CA VAL A 533 8.42 9.18 -4.60
C VAL A 533 8.30 7.66 -4.71
N PRO A 534 9.36 6.88 -4.47
CA PRO A 534 9.25 5.43 -4.39
C PRO A 534 8.51 5.03 -3.10
N VAL A 535 7.36 4.36 -3.23
CA VAL A 535 6.57 3.85 -2.10
C VAL A 535 6.63 2.32 -2.11
N GLU A 536 7.20 1.73 -1.06
CA GLU A 536 7.40 0.27 -0.97
C GLU A 536 6.05 -0.45 -0.88
N LEU A 537 5.79 -1.43 -1.74
CA LEU A 537 4.45 -2.00 -1.94
C LEU A 537 4.03 -3.00 -0.86
N MET A 538 4.97 -3.62 -0.14
CA MET A 538 4.66 -4.59 0.91
C MET A 538 4.24 -3.92 2.22
N GLY A 539 4.94 -2.85 2.61
CA GLY A 539 4.78 -2.14 3.89
C GLY A 539 4.47 -0.64 3.75
N ARG A 540 4.24 -0.14 2.53
CA ARG A 540 3.75 1.23 2.21
C ARG A 540 4.63 2.37 2.71
N SER A 541 5.89 2.06 3.00
CA SER A 541 6.84 3.05 3.47
C SER A 541 7.33 3.87 2.29
N ALA A 542 7.14 5.19 2.36
CA ALA A 542 7.68 6.12 1.37
C ALA A 542 9.19 6.32 1.59
N PHE A 543 9.95 6.22 0.50
CA PHE A 543 11.39 6.41 0.47
C PHE A 543 11.74 7.85 0.01
N PRO A 544 13.01 8.30 0.13
CA PRO A 544 13.41 9.59 -0.42
C PRO A 544 12.99 9.73 -1.88
N PRO A 545 12.50 10.89 -2.34
CA PRO A 545 12.16 11.05 -3.74
C PRO A 545 13.38 11.06 -4.63
N ILE A 546 13.11 10.80 -5.89
CA ILE A 546 14.13 10.67 -6.92
C ILE A 546 14.65 12.06 -7.28
N GLY A 547 15.91 12.32 -6.96
CA GLY A 547 16.62 13.57 -7.29
C GLY A 547 17.45 13.47 -8.57
N ASP A 548 18.44 14.35 -8.69
CA ASP A 548 19.39 14.39 -9.82
C ASP A 548 20.53 13.35 -9.72
N LEU A 549 20.77 12.81 -8.53
CA LEU A 549 21.81 11.80 -8.28
C LEU A 549 21.28 10.37 -8.51
N PRO A 550 22.16 9.40 -8.83
CA PRO A 550 21.80 7.99 -8.83
C PRO A 550 21.14 7.59 -7.52
N TYR A 551 20.02 6.89 -7.61
CA TYR A 551 19.19 6.53 -6.47
C TYR A 551 19.82 5.37 -5.71
N PHE A 552 20.27 5.64 -4.48
CA PHE A 552 21.01 4.68 -3.66
C PHE A 552 20.06 3.86 -2.77
N VAL A 553 20.16 2.53 -2.85
CA VAL A 553 19.42 1.58 -2.01
C VAL A 553 20.35 0.47 -1.53
N THR A 554 20.11 -0.02 -0.32
CA THR A 554 20.79 -1.20 0.22
C THR A 554 19.79 -2.32 0.47
N LEU A 555 20.12 -3.54 0.04
CA LEU A 555 19.27 -4.72 0.23
C LEU A 555 20.00 -5.77 1.08
N PRO A 556 19.34 -6.34 2.11
CA PRO A 556 19.83 -7.54 2.79
C PRO A 556 20.00 -8.74 1.84
N ALA A 557 20.65 -9.80 2.32
CA ALA A 557 20.82 -11.04 1.58
C ALA A 557 19.47 -11.58 1.07
N TYR A 558 19.37 -11.81 -0.24
CA TYR A 558 18.17 -12.31 -0.91
C TYR A 558 16.89 -11.45 -0.76
N ALA A 559 17.00 -10.22 -0.26
CA ALA A 559 15.86 -9.33 -0.15
C ALA A 559 15.47 -8.74 -1.52
N PHE A 560 14.23 -8.28 -1.62
CA PHE A 560 13.75 -7.50 -2.74
C PHE A 560 12.91 -6.32 -2.24
N TYR A 561 12.72 -5.34 -3.11
CA TYR A 561 11.76 -4.26 -2.95
C TYR A 561 10.93 -4.14 -4.23
N TRP A 562 9.64 -3.85 -4.07
CA TRP A 562 8.81 -3.32 -5.12
C TRP A 562 8.37 -1.92 -4.71
N PHE A 563 8.64 -0.92 -5.54
CA PHE A 563 8.23 0.46 -5.28
C PHE A 563 7.24 0.93 -6.33
N LEU A 564 6.10 1.46 -5.92
CA LEU A 564 5.31 2.34 -6.79
C LEU A 564 6.02 3.68 -6.91
N LEU A 565 6.22 4.18 -8.12
CA LEU A 565 6.76 5.53 -8.32
C LEU A 565 5.61 6.55 -8.33
N ALA A 566 5.21 6.99 -7.14
CA ALA A 566 4.09 7.90 -6.91
C ALA A 566 4.44 9.37 -7.22
N GLU A 567 3.41 10.20 -7.40
CA GLU A 567 3.55 11.66 -7.52
C GLU A 567 4.00 12.28 -6.18
N GLU A 568 4.59 13.48 -6.24
CA GLU A 568 5.22 14.16 -5.10
C GLU A 568 4.26 14.48 -3.93
N GLU A 569 2.94 14.44 -4.17
CA GLU A 569 1.90 14.65 -3.16
C GLU A 569 1.87 13.55 -2.07
N GLU A 570 2.46 12.38 -2.34
CA GLU A 570 2.63 11.27 -1.40
C GLU A 570 4.02 11.26 -0.72
N ALA A 571 4.80 12.34 -0.86
CA ALA A 571 6.13 12.44 -0.27
C ALA A 571 6.07 12.34 1.27
N PRO A 572 7.05 11.67 1.91
CA PRO A 572 7.15 11.65 3.36
C PRO A 572 7.22 13.07 3.93
N ILE A 573 6.61 13.31 5.10
CA ILE A 573 6.56 14.61 5.78
C ILE A 573 7.97 15.23 6.01
N TRP A 574 9.01 14.41 6.08
CA TRP A 574 10.39 14.84 6.24
C TRP A 574 11.08 15.29 4.94
N HIS A 575 10.45 15.10 3.76
CA HIS A 575 11.01 15.54 2.49
C HIS A 575 10.70 17.02 2.22
N GLU A 576 11.75 17.83 2.07
CA GLU A 576 11.64 19.19 1.55
C GLU A 576 11.65 19.16 0.01
N PRO A 577 10.57 19.61 -0.67
CA PRO A 577 10.51 19.65 -2.13
C PRO A 577 11.67 20.46 -2.71
N GLN A 578 12.15 20.09 -3.90
CA GLN A 578 13.10 20.96 -4.61
C GLN A 578 12.44 22.33 -4.86
N PRO A 579 13.12 23.43 -4.51
CA PRO A 579 12.58 24.77 -4.73
C PRO A 579 12.32 24.99 -6.23
N PRO A 580 11.21 25.66 -6.60
CA PRO A 580 10.86 25.92 -7.99
C PRO A 580 11.97 26.70 -8.71
N VAL A 581 12.05 26.53 -10.03
CA VAL A 581 12.96 27.28 -10.91
C VAL A 581 12.89 28.76 -10.57
N LEU A 582 14.00 29.29 -10.09
CA LEU A 582 14.04 30.63 -9.48
C LEU A 582 13.78 31.71 -10.54
N PRO A 583 12.93 32.71 -10.24
CA PRO A 583 12.70 33.81 -11.15
C PRO A 583 13.95 34.70 -11.28
N GLU A 584 13.98 35.53 -12.33
CA GLU A 584 15.00 36.56 -12.46
C GLU A 584 14.87 37.58 -11.32
N PHE A 585 15.84 37.57 -10.39
CA PHE A 585 15.82 38.44 -9.22
C PHE A 585 16.16 39.89 -9.58
N VAL A 586 15.31 40.82 -9.14
CA VAL A 586 15.64 42.25 -9.10
C VAL A 586 16.84 42.50 -8.18
N THR A 587 17.71 43.46 -8.54
CA THR A 587 18.88 43.84 -7.71
C THR A 587 18.60 45.10 -6.90
N LEU A 588 18.67 44.99 -5.58
CA LEU A 588 18.58 46.07 -4.62
C LEU A 588 19.96 46.69 -4.36
N VAL A 589 20.11 47.99 -4.57
CA VAL A 589 21.37 48.70 -4.32
C VAL A 589 21.34 49.36 -2.95
N LEU A 590 22.16 48.88 -2.02
CA LEU A 590 22.32 49.44 -0.66
C LEU A 590 23.37 50.55 -0.64
N GLY A 591 23.07 51.64 0.08
CA GLY A 591 23.97 52.79 0.25
C GLY A 591 25.15 52.49 1.18
N LYS A 592 26.21 53.33 1.15
CA LYS A 592 27.37 53.20 2.05
C LYS A 592 27.05 53.41 3.54
N THR A 593 25.94 54.10 3.84
CA THR A 593 25.45 54.41 5.19
C THR A 593 23.99 54.00 5.40
N GLY A 594 23.37 53.30 4.44
CA GLY A 594 21.95 52.96 4.47
C GLY A 594 21.75 51.53 4.96
N GLY A 595 20.89 51.38 5.96
CA GLY A 595 20.40 50.08 6.45
C GLY A 595 19.51 49.37 5.43
N LEU A 596 19.16 48.13 5.74
CA LEU A 596 18.17 47.35 4.99
C LEU A 596 16.83 48.09 5.00
N GLY A 597 16.32 48.50 3.83
CA GLY A 597 15.00 49.11 3.70
C GLY A 597 14.95 50.64 3.77
N GLN A 598 15.98 51.37 3.34
CA GLN A 598 15.93 52.83 3.18
C GLN A 598 15.97 53.28 1.70
N GLY A 599 15.35 54.42 1.39
CA GLY A 599 15.40 55.08 0.07
C GLY A 599 14.81 54.24 -1.07
N LYS A 600 15.36 54.39 -2.29
CA LYS A 600 14.89 53.66 -3.51
C LYS A 600 14.93 52.13 -3.39
N GLY A 601 15.75 51.60 -2.48
CA GLY A 601 15.79 50.18 -2.19
C GLY A 601 14.50 49.70 -1.52
N LEU A 602 13.89 50.50 -0.64
CA LEU A 602 12.61 50.18 -0.02
C LEU A 602 11.48 50.15 -1.05
N ASP A 603 11.44 51.13 -1.96
CA ASP A 603 10.42 51.17 -3.03
C ASP A 603 10.50 49.94 -3.93
N THR A 604 11.71 49.49 -4.26
CA THR A 604 11.91 48.29 -5.10
C THR A 604 11.54 47.01 -4.32
N LEU A 605 11.82 46.99 -3.02
CA LEU A 605 11.47 45.87 -2.14
C LEU A 605 9.95 45.73 -2.00
N THR A 606 9.21 46.82 -1.74
CA THR A 606 7.76 46.80 -1.52
C THR A 606 6.95 46.72 -2.81
N ASN A 607 7.40 47.34 -3.91
CA ASN A 607 6.64 47.36 -5.17
C ASN A 607 7.00 46.20 -6.12
N THR A 608 8.07 45.44 -5.86
CA THR A 608 8.52 44.37 -6.77
C THR A 608 8.92 43.11 -6.02
N ALA A 609 9.95 43.14 -5.19
CA ALA A 609 10.52 41.90 -4.63
C ALA A 609 9.58 41.15 -3.67
N LEU A 610 8.97 41.84 -2.70
CA LEU A 610 8.04 41.22 -1.75
C LEU A 610 6.72 40.76 -2.40
N PRO A 611 6.08 41.54 -3.29
CA PRO A 611 4.91 41.07 -4.03
C PRO A 611 5.15 39.79 -4.84
N ASP A 612 6.37 39.57 -5.33
CA ASP A 612 6.72 38.38 -6.09
C ASP A 612 7.18 37.22 -5.17
N PHE A 613 7.69 37.52 -3.98
CA PHE A 613 8.17 36.53 -3.01
C PHE A 613 7.04 35.91 -2.18
N LEU A 614 6.14 36.72 -1.62
CA LEU A 614 5.12 36.27 -0.65
C LEU A 614 4.18 35.19 -1.20
N PRO A 615 3.61 35.30 -2.43
CA PRO A 615 2.69 34.29 -2.94
C PRO A 615 3.31 32.90 -3.16
N ARG A 616 4.64 32.81 -3.24
CA ARG A 616 5.38 31.54 -3.40
C ARG A 616 5.60 30.82 -2.08
N GLN A 617 5.37 31.48 -0.94
CA GLN A 617 5.61 30.90 0.37
C GLN A 617 4.43 30.06 0.82
N ARG A 618 4.71 28.87 1.40
CA ARG A 618 3.67 27.97 1.89
C ARG A 618 2.84 28.58 3.02
N TRP A 619 3.50 29.32 3.91
CA TRP A 619 2.91 30.02 5.06
C TRP A 619 2.06 31.26 4.69
N PHE A 620 2.06 31.69 3.42
CA PHE A 620 1.26 32.82 2.99
C PHE A 620 -0.20 32.41 2.77
N GLY A 621 -1.10 32.82 3.66
CA GLY A 621 -2.50 32.38 3.70
C GLY A 621 -3.43 33.03 2.66
N LEU A 622 -2.97 34.05 1.94
CA LEU A 622 -3.76 34.83 0.98
C LEU A 622 -3.62 34.32 -0.46
N LYS A 623 -3.73 33.00 -0.65
CA LYS A 623 -3.60 32.35 -1.96
C LYS A 623 -4.79 32.71 -2.85
N GLY A 624 -4.53 33.21 -4.06
CA GLY A 624 -5.56 33.59 -5.04
C GLY A 624 -5.81 35.10 -5.18
N LEU A 625 -5.26 35.92 -4.27
CA LEU A 625 -5.04 37.34 -4.58
C LEU A 625 -3.97 37.42 -5.67
N GLY A 626 -4.14 38.29 -6.67
CA GLY A 626 -3.12 38.56 -7.66
C GLY A 626 -1.85 39.16 -7.03
N ARG A 627 -1.06 39.93 -7.79
CA ARG A 627 0.14 40.57 -7.22
C ARG A 627 -0.23 41.48 -6.03
N PRO A 628 0.18 41.17 -4.79
CA PRO A 628 -0.34 41.86 -3.62
C PRO A 628 0.34 43.23 -3.45
N LYS A 629 -0.41 44.21 -2.92
CA LYS A 629 0.17 45.48 -2.49
C LYS A 629 0.82 45.29 -1.12
N VAL A 630 2.08 45.72 -1.00
CA VAL A 630 2.89 45.56 0.20
C VAL A 630 3.39 46.92 0.68
N ALA A 631 3.27 47.20 1.98
CA ALA A 631 3.82 48.39 2.62
C ALA A 631 4.52 48.01 3.93
N ALA A 632 5.52 48.78 4.35
CA ALA A 632 6.14 48.58 5.66
C ALA A 632 5.17 49.02 6.77
N ALA A 633 5.01 48.19 7.80
CA ALA A 633 4.23 48.52 8.99
C ALA A 633 5.14 48.81 10.20
N ALA A 634 6.19 48.01 10.40
CA ALA A 634 7.21 48.25 11.41
C ALA A 634 8.54 47.63 10.97
N ARG A 635 9.65 48.27 11.36
CA ARG A 635 11.02 47.90 10.96
C ARG A 635 12.00 48.19 12.09
N VAL A 636 12.73 47.17 12.53
CA VAL A 636 13.71 47.25 13.62
C VAL A 636 14.99 46.54 13.19
N GLU A 637 16.13 47.23 13.27
CA GLU A 637 17.44 46.59 13.05
C GLU A 637 17.85 45.81 14.31
N VAL A 638 18.17 44.52 14.14
CA VAL A 638 18.68 43.66 15.22
C VAL A 638 20.20 43.58 15.07
N PRO A 639 20.99 44.17 15.97
CA PRO A 639 22.44 44.22 15.81
C PRO A 639 23.04 42.81 15.76
N ALA A 640 23.78 42.44 14.72
CA ALA A 640 24.48 41.15 14.62
C ALA A 640 25.99 41.39 14.57
N GLY A 641 26.72 41.10 15.65
CA GLY A 641 28.19 41.11 15.69
C GLY A 641 28.87 42.40 15.20
N ARG A 642 30.21 42.41 15.06
CA ARG A 642 30.96 43.56 14.53
C ARG A 642 31.25 43.37 13.03
N GLY A 643 30.66 44.21 12.18
CA GLY A 643 31.17 44.47 10.82
C GLY A 643 30.24 44.13 9.64
N GLU A 644 29.03 43.61 9.87
CA GLU A 644 28.07 43.22 8.83
C GLU A 644 26.79 44.07 8.85
N THR A 645 25.98 43.96 7.79
CA THR A 645 24.68 44.66 7.70
C THR A 645 23.72 44.04 8.69
N ALA A 646 23.22 44.81 9.66
CA ALA A 646 22.31 44.29 10.69
C ALA A 646 21.02 43.72 10.06
N PRO A 647 20.60 42.49 10.42
CA PRO A 647 19.31 41.95 10.02
C PRO A 647 18.15 42.86 10.43
N LEU A 648 17.11 42.88 9.62
CA LEU A 648 15.92 43.70 9.81
C LEU A 648 14.76 42.82 10.26
N ALA A 649 14.30 42.95 11.51
CA ALA A 649 13.01 42.42 11.93
C ALA A 649 11.90 43.36 11.40
N ALA A 650 11.05 42.86 10.50
CA ALA A 650 10.07 43.70 9.80
C ALA A 650 8.68 43.06 9.74
N ALA A 651 7.67 43.90 9.97
CA ALA A 651 6.28 43.62 9.69
C ALA A 651 5.82 44.36 8.43
N TRP A 652 5.15 43.64 7.54
CA TRP A 652 4.68 44.11 6.25
C TRP A 652 3.16 44.05 6.19
N ARG A 653 2.53 45.17 5.84
CA ARG A 653 1.10 45.24 5.56
C ARG A 653 0.86 44.78 4.14
N VAL A 654 -0.02 43.79 3.96
CA VAL A 654 -0.34 43.16 2.68
C VAL A 654 -1.84 43.29 2.43
N GLY A 655 -2.23 43.87 1.30
CA GLY A 655 -3.64 44.17 0.95
C GLY A 655 -4.03 45.64 1.16
N GLU A 656 -5.32 45.95 1.00
CA GLU A 656 -5.87 47.30 1.15
C GLU A 656 -7.18 47.29 1.96
N GLY A 657 -7.42 48.35 2.74
CA GLY A 657 -8.67 48.51 3.48
C GLY A 657 -8.84 47.51 4.63
N GLU A 658 -10.09 47.09 4.87
CA GLU A 658 -10.46 46.14 5.93
C GLU A 658 -9.92 44.71 5.70
N ASP A 659 -9.52 44.39 4.46
CA ASP A 659 -8.93 43.09 4.08
C ASP A 659 -7.38 43.10 4.14
N SER A 660 -6.79 44.09 4.81
CA SER A 660 -5.32 44.15 4.98
C SER A 660 -4.86 43.26 6.14
N HIS A 661 -3.71 42.59 5.94
CA HIS A 661 -3.13 41.65 6.89
C HIS A 661 -1.65 41.99 7.15
N LEU A 662 -1.18 41.72 8.36
CA LEU A 662 0.21 41.94 8.75
C LEU A 662 1.00 40.64 8.70
N TYR A 663 2.16 40.68 8.03
CA TYR A 663 3.07 39.55 7.93
C TYR A 663 4.45 39.89 8.49
N PHE A 664 4.99 39.02 9.34
CA PHE A 664 6.34 39.12 9.85
C PHE A 664 7.31 38.40 8.91
N LEU A 665 8.25 39.16 8.35
CA LEU A 665 9.31 38.64 7.49
C LEU A 665 10.60 39.37 7.83
N PRO A 666 11.48 38.76 8.64
CA PRO A 666 12.79 39.33 8.91
C PRO A 666 13.68 39.18 7.67
N LEU A 667 14.57 40.15 7.41
CA LEU A 667 15.39 40.20 6.21
C LEU A 667 16.88 40.37 6.56
N ALA A 668 17.74 39.64 5.88
CA ALA A 668 19.19 39.74 6.04
C ALA A 668 19.90 39.79 4.68
N ALA A 669 21.06 40.44 4.63
CA ALA A 669 21.91 40.49 3.44
C ALA A 669 23.03 39.45 3.55
N ALA A 670 22.98 38.42 2.70
CA ALA A 670 24.04 37.42 2.55
C ALA A 670 25.01 37.85 1.45
N TRP A 671 26.25 38.15 1.81
CA TRP A 671 27.25 38.72 0.89
C TRP A 671 28.16 37.64 0.28
N GLU A 672 28.55 37.80 -0.98
CA GLU A 672 29.57 36.97 -1.63
C GLU A 672 30.92 37.12 -0.93
N SER A 673 31.62 35.99 -0.76
CA SER A 673 33.00 35.93 -0.27
C SER A 673 33.88 35.13 -1.24
N ARG A 674 35.21 35.09 -1.00
CA ARG A 674 36.14 34.35 -1.88
C ARG A 674 35.86 32.85 -1.94
N ASP A 675 35.28 32.29 -0.88
CA ASP A 675 35.15 30.84 -0.67
C ASP A 675 33.67 30.40 -0.64
N GLN A 676 32.72 31.33 -0.69
CA GLN A 676 31.28 31.04 -0.59
C GLN A 676 30.46 32.00 -1.47
N ASP A 677 29.68 31.42 -2.40
CA ASP A 677 28.63 32.11 -3.16
C ASP A 677 27.25 31.80 -2.52
N PRO A 678 26.57 32.79 -1.91
CA PRO A 678 25.23 32.60 -1.35
C PRO A 678 24.21 32.03 -2.33
N GLN A 679 24.42 32.21 -3.64
CA GLN A 679 23.52 31.73 -4.69
C GLN A 679 23.49 30.20 -4.81
N GLU A 680 24.52 29.48 -4.36
CA GLU A 680 24.54 28.01 -4.42
C GLU A 680 23.63 27.36 -3.37
N HIS A 681 23.43 28.02 -2.21
CA HIS A 681 22.74 27.40 -1.06
C HIS A 681 21.52 28.18 -0.53
N LEU A 682 21.41 29.49 -0.78
CA LEU A 682 20.35 30.34 -0.22
C LEU A 682 19.33 30.81 -1.25
N ALA A 683 19.49 30.44 -2.52
CA ALA A 683 18.67 30.98 -3.60
C ALA A 683 17.17 30.61 -3.47
N ALA A 684 16.86 29.47 -2.84
CA ALA A 684 15.50 29.06 -2.48
C ALA A 684 14.77 30.06 -1.55
N PHE A 685 15.53 30.76 -0.70
CA PHE A 685 15.03 31.69 0.32
C PHE A 685 15.26 33.15 -0.05
N ALA A 686 15.73 33.40 -1.27
CA ALA A 686 16.07 34.74 -1.74
C ALA A 686 14.81 35.54 -2.08
N VAL A 687 14.76 36.75 -1.53
CA VAL A 687 13.77 37.78 -1.84
C VAL A 687 14.23 38.59 -3.07
N ALA A 688 15.53 38.93 -3.13
CA ALA A 688 16.12 39.71 -4.22
C ALA A 688 17.65 39.53 -4.27
N LYS A 689 18.29 39.97 -5.36
CA LYS A 689 19.74 40.22 -5.36
C LYS A 689 20.03 41.52 -4.62
N THR A 690 21.19 41.64 -3.98
CA THR A 690 21.60 42.87 -3.30
C THR A 690 23.04 43.26 -3.67
N ARG A 691 23.33 44.56 -3.66
CA ARG A 691 24.66 45.10 -3.95
C ARG A 691 24.99 46.28 -3.04
N GLN A 692 26.17 46.28 -2.42
CA GLN A 692 26.73 47.41 -1.69
C GLN A 692 28.14 47.72 -2.19
N GLY A 693 28.27 48.79 -2.99
CA GLY A 693 29.55 49.14 -3.63
C GLY A 693 30.04 48.08 -4.60
N ALA A 694 31.16 47.42 -4.27
CA ALA A 694 31.73 46.30 -5.03
C ALA A 694 31.28 44.92 -4.54
N ARG A 695 30.55 44.84 -3.41
CA ARG A 695 30.03 43.59 -2.85
C ARG A 695 28.67 43.29 -3.49
N ALA A 696 28.50 42.09 -4.03
CA ALA A 696 27.21 41.54 -4.46
C ALA A 696 26.80 40.42 -3.49
N GLY A 697 25.51 40.05 -3.52
CA GLY A 697 24.94 39.06 -2.63
C GLY A 697 23.43 38.89 -2.84
N LEU A 698 22.78 38.25 -1.87
CA LEU A 698 21.34 38.02 -1.83
C LEU A 698 20.70 38.68 -0.61
N LEU A 699 19.49 39.22 -0.81
CA LEU A 699 18.57 39.55 0.27
C LEU A 699 17.71 38.31 0.52
N VAL A 700 17.71 37.79 1.74
CA VAL A 700 17.05 36.53 2.11
C VAL A 700 16.09 36.73 3.27
N ASP A 701 15.13 35.81 3.43
CA ASP A 701 14.40 35.67 4.69
C ASP A 701 15.40 35.31 5.80
N ALA A 702 15.61 36.20 6.77
CA ALA A 702 16.63 36.01 7.81
C ALA A 702 16.34 34.81 8.70
N ALA A 703 15.08 34.39 8.83
CA ALA A 703 14.73 33.19 9.59
C ALA A 703 15.31 31.91 8.98
N LEU A 704 15.55 31.90 7.67
CA LEU A 704 15.98 30.73 6.90
C LEU A 704 17.40 30.88 6.34
N GLY A 705 17.80 32.11 5.97
CA GLY A 705 19.07 32.39 5.31
C GLY A 705 20.13 33.07 6.18
N ASP A 706 19.80 33.45 7.43
CA ASP A 706 20.77 33.99 8.39
C ASP A 706 20.59 33.34 9.78
N LEU A 707 21.30 32.23 9.99
CA LEU A 707 21.25 31.52 11.28
C LEU A 707 21.78 32.39 12.44
N GLY A 708 22.57 33.43 12.17
CA GLY A 708 23.02 34.41 13.16
C GLY A 708 21.86 35.22 13.74
N PHE A 709 20.91 35.64 12.90
CA PHE A 709 19.68 36.30 13.33
C PHE A 709 18.86 35.42 14.29
N VAL A 710 18.68 34.14 13.95
CA VAL A 710 17.91 33.19 14.76
C VAL A 710 18.52 33.01 16.16
N ARG A 711 19.84 32.76 16.22
CA ARG A 711 20.57 32.66 17.49
C ARG A 711 20.46 33.93 18.31
N ARG A 712 20.59 35.08 17.65
CA ARG A 712 20.54 36.37 18.33
C ARG A 712 19.15 36.65 18.89
N LEU A 713 18.09 36.40 18.13
CA LEU A 713 16.71 36.59 18.59
C LEU A 713 16.41 35.68 19.78
N ALA A 714 16.84 34.42 19.75
CA ALA A 714 16.69 33.51 20.89
C ALA A 714 17.44 34.00 22.14
N ALA A 715 18.69 34.48 21.99
CA ALA A 715 19.46 35.05 23.08
C ALA A 715 18.85 36.35 23.63
N ASP A 716 18.33 37.21 22.75
CA ASP A 716 17.66 38.46 23.11
C ASP A 716 16.37 38.19 23.90
N ILE A 717 15.62 37.14 23.56
CA ILE A 717 14.45 36.67 24.32
C ILE A 717 14.83 36.32 25.76
N LEU A 718 15.90 35.52 25.95
CA LEU A 718 16.38 35.15 27.28
C LEU A 718 16.89 36.34 28.08
N ALA A 719 17.51 37.33 27.41
CA ALA A 719 18.08 38.51 28.04
C ALA A 719 17.06 39.64 28.32
N GLY A 720 15.84 39.55 27.78
CA GLY A 720 14.86 40.64 27.83
C GLY A 720 15.33 41.90 27.10
N ALA A 721 15.98 41.72 25.95
CA ALA A 721 16.54 42.81 25.17
C ALA A 721 15.44 43.72 24.56
N ARG A 722 15.80 44.97 24.27
CA ARG A 722 14.94 45.95 23.61
C ARG A 722 15.71 46.60 22.47
N HIS A 723 15.12 46.60 21.28
CA HIS A 723 15.71 47.20 20.09
C HIS A 723 14.76 48.27 19.52
N PRO A 724 15.14 49.56 19.57
CA PRO A 724 14.33 50.62 18.97
C PRO A 724 14.44 50.59 17.45
N GLY A 725 13.31 50.83 16.76
CA GLY A 725 13.21 50.94 15.31
C GLY A 725 12.83 52.34 14.84
N GLU A 726 12.50 52.45 13.55
CA GLU A 726 12.03 53.70 12.95
C GLU A 726 10.55 53.98 13.33
N GLU A 727 10.17 55.26 13.35
CA GLU A 727 8.77 55.71 13.51
C GLU A 727 8.03 55.20 14.77
N GLY A 728 8.80 54.88 15.83
CA GLY A 728 8.25 54.40 17.11
C GLY A 728 8.04 52.87 17.16
N ALA A 729 8.47 52.13 16.14
CA ALA A 729 8.57 50.67 16.23
C ALA A 729 9.61 50.27 17.28
N GLU A 730 9.37 49.17 17.99
CA GLU A 730 10.29 48.62 18.99
C GLU A 730 10.11 47.10 19.02
N LEU A 731 11.20 46.34 19.00
CA LEU A 731 11.20 44.90 19.25
C LEU A 731 11.57 44.69 20.72
N VAL A 732 10.64 44.10 21.48
CA VAL A 732 10.77 43.91 22.92
C VAL A 732 10.71 42.42 23.24
N ALA A 733 11.74 41.92 23.92
CA ALA A 733 11.79 40.56 24.42
C ALA A 733 11.31 40.47 25.88
N HIS A 734 10.58 39.41 26.18
CA HIS A 734 9.98 39.14 27.48
C HIS A 734 10.35 37.72 27.95
N PRO A 735 11.38 37.55 28.81
CA PRO A 735 11.72 36.26 29.40
C PRO A 735 10.69 35.84 30.45
N THR A 736 10.55 34.53 30.65
CA THR A 736 9.76 33.92 31.73
C THR A 736 10.66 33.48 32.89
N SER A 737 10.08 32.91 33.95
CA SER A 737 10.88 32.32 35.03
C SER A 737 11.70 31.11 34.56
N ALA A 738 11.23 30.39 33.54
CA ALA A 738 11.93 29.24 32.99
C ALA A 738 13.19 29.60 32.19
N ALA A 739 13.37 30.86 31.79
CA ALA A 739 14.62 31.34 31.17
C ALA A 739 15.82 31.35 32.14
N ALA A 740 15.57 31.31 33.46
CA ALA A 740 16.63 31.42 34.45
C ALA A 740 17.64 30.28 34.34
N GLY A 741 18.90 30.62 34.04
CA GLY A 741 20.00 29.65 33.90
C GLY A 741 20.13 29.02 32.51
N VAL A 742 19.27 29.38 31.55
CA VAL A 742 19.40 28.96 30.15
C VAL A 742 20.41 29.87 29.44
N THR A 743 21.40 29.28 28.77
CA THR A 743 22.38 30.00 27.96
C THR A 743 22.61 29.27 26.64
N PHE A 744 22.69 30.01 25.54
CA PHE A 744 23.06 29.46 24.24
C PHE A 744 24.57 29.54 24.03
N GLU A 745 25.14 28.48 23.45
CA GLU A 745 26.48 28.60 22.88
C GLU A 745 26.44 29.52 21.65
N PRO A 746 27.44 30.40 21.45
CA PRO A 746 27.47 31.34 20.33
C PRO A 746 27.33 30.68 18.95
N GLU A 747 27.72 29.41 18.83
CA GLU A 747 27.66 28.62 17.59
C GLU A 747 26.60 27.51 17.61
N ALA A 748 25.61 27.58 18.52
CA ALA A 748 24.56 26.56 18.62
C ALA A 748 23.95 26.22 17.25
N GLU A 749 23.83 24.93 16.95
CA GLU A 749 23.26 24.48 15.67
C GLU A 749 21.81 24.95 15.55
N VAL A 750 21.42 25.44 14.36
CA VAL A 750 20.04 25.83 14.07
C VAL A 750 19.52 24.91 12.98
N GLN A 751 18.46 24.17 13.30
CA GLN A 751 17.84 23.22 12.37
C GLN A 751 16.36 23.57 12.19
N ARG A 752 15.88 23.57 10.95
CA ARG A 752 14.46 23.75 10.65
C ARG A 752 13.67 22.49 10.98
N LEU A 753 12.48 22.65 11.55
CA LEU A 753 11.58 21.55 11.87
C LEU A 753 10.41 21.52 10.89
N GLY A 754 10.40 20.54 9.98
CA GLY A 754 9.35 20.31 8.99
C GLY A 754 9.28 21.32 7.84
N ALA A 755 8.40 21.08 6.87
CA ALA A 755 8.04 22.07 5.86
C ALA A 755 7.13 23.16 6.48
N ASP A 756 7.37 24.45 6.16
CA ASP A 756 6.61 25.56 6.77
C ASP A 756 5.09 25.35 6.64
N GLN A 757 4.41 25.27 7.79
CA GLN A 757 2.95 25.40 7.91
C GLN A 757 2.57 26.89 7.86
N SER A 758 1.63 27.35 8.70
CA SER A 758 1.29 28.77 8.90
C SER A 758 2.41 29.56 9.58
N ASN A 759 3.29 28.91 10.34
CA ASN A 759 4.39 29.51 11.10
C ASN A 759 5.73 28.79 10.82
N THR A 760 6.86 29.42 11.15
CA THR A 760 8.20 28.84 10.96
C THR A 760 8.79 28.41 12.30
N SER A 761 9.12 27.13 12.44
CA SER A 761 9.68 26.53 13.66
C SER A 761 11.13 26.10 13.46
N LEU A 762 12.02 26.56 14.34
CA LEU A 762 13.47 26.37 14.26
C LEU A 762 13.98 25.80 15.59
N ARG A 763 14.67 24.66 15.55
CA ARG A 763 15.38 24.11 16.70
C ARG A 763 16.70 24.88 16.89
N VAL A 764 16.98 25.33 18.10
CA VAL A 764 18.21 26.07 18.46
C VAL A 764 18.98 25.28 19.52
N GLY A 765 20.13 24.73 19.13
CA GLY A 765 20.86 23.72 19.91
C GLY A 765 20.06 22.41 20.05
N GLU A 766 20.38 21.62 21.08
CA GLU A 766 19.68 20.36 21.35
C GLU A 766 18.41 20.52 22.21
N GLY A 767 18.23 21.68 22.85
CA GLY A 767 17.27 21.84 23.95
C GLY A 767 16.12 22.82 23.72
N HIS A 768 16.03 23.51 22.57
CA HIS A 768 15.09 24.64 22.42
C HIS A 768 14.46 24.74 21.03
N ILE A 769 13.24 25.27 20.96
CA ILE A 769 12.54 25.64 19.72
C ILE A 769 12.22 27.14 19.75
N LEU A 770 12.57 27.83 18.67
CA LEU A 770 12.09 29.17 18.35
C LEU A 770 11.01 29.07 17.25
N LYS A 771 9.78 29.46 17.57
CA LYS A 771 8.66 29.55 16.61
C LYS A 771 8.44 31.02 16.25
N LEU A 772 8.44 31.32 14.96
CA LEU A 772 8.18 32.65 14.40
C LEU A 772 6.75 32.71 13.85
N TYR A 773 5.97 33.66 14.35
CA TYR A 773 4.61 33.90 13.87
C TYR A 773 4.66 34.66 12.56
N ARG A 774 4.21 34.05 11.46
CA ARG A 774 4.28 34.68 10.12
C ARG A 774 3.17 35.68 9.89
N ARG A 775 1.98 35.43 10.43
CA ARG A 775 0.86 36.38 10.43
C ARG A 775 0.76 37.04 11.79
N LEU A 776 0.79 38.36 11.83
CA LEU A 776 0.70 39.14 13.05
C LEU A 776 -0.73 39.65 13.26
N GLU A 777 -1.21 39.56 14.49
CA GLU A 777 -2.45 40.18 14.95
C GLU A 777 -2.14 41.07 16.16
N PRO A 778 -2.43 42.38 16.13
CA PRO A 778 -2.25 43.26 17.28
C PRO A 778 -3.04 42.76 18.49
N GLY A 779 -2.38 42.64 19.65
CA GLY A 779 -3.00 42.16 20.88
C GLY A 779 -2.24 40.99 21.52
N ILE A 780 -2.85 40.42 22.56
CA ILE A 780 -2.28 39.31 23.32
C ILE A 780 -2.43 38.02 22.52
N HIS A 781 -1.30 37.38 22.19
CA HIS A 781 -1.30 36.12 21.45
C HIS A 781 -1.67 34.93 22.36
N PRO A 782 -2.65 34.07 22.00
CA PRO A 782 -3.15 33.00 22.87
C PRO A 782 -2.07 32.01 23.29
N GLU A 783 -1.18 31.61 22.38
CA GLU A 783 -0.12 30.64 22.68
C GLU A 783 0.90 31.21 23.68
N VAL A 784 1.24 32.49 23.54
CA VAL A 784 2.14 33.19 24.47
C VAL A 784 1.49 33.31 25.85
N GLU A 785 0.25 33.78 25.89
CA GLU A 785 -0.49 33.96 27.14
C GLU A 785 -0.67 32.65 27.90
N MET A 786 -1.18 31.63 27.21
CA MET A 786 -1.43 30.30 27.77
C MET A 786 -0.14 29.63 28.21
N GLY A 787 0.87 29.57 27.34
CA GLY A 787 2.13 28.90 27.63
C GLY A 787 2.89 29.55 28.79
N ARG A 788 2.87 30.90 28.88
CA ARG A 788 3.45 31.61 30.04
C ARG A 788 2.69 31.33 31.32
N PHE A 789 1.36 31.34 31.30
CA PHE A 789 0.56 31.03 32.48
C PHE A 789 0.83 29.60 32.97
N LEU A 790 0.85 28.63 32.06
CA LEU A 790 1.12 27.23 32.38
C LEU A 790 2.54 27.00 32.91
N THR A 791 3.52 27.74 32.39
CA THR A 791 4.93 27.66 32.82
C THR A 791 5.17 28.36 34.16
N ASP A 792 4.82 29.64 34.27
CA ASP A 792 5.20 30.48 35.41
C ASP A 792 4.25 30.39 36.62
N ARG A 793 2.97 30.05 36.38
CA ARG A 793 1.92 30.11 37.42
C ARG A 793 1.32 28.74 37.73
N ALA A 794 0.97 27.96 36.71
CA ALA A 794 0.34 26.66 36.90
C ALA A 794 1.36 25.54 37.18
N GLY A 795 2.56 25.63 36.62
CA GLY A 795 3.62 24.61 36.77
C GLY A 795 3.28 23.28 36.10
N TYR A 796 2.56 23.31 34.98
CA TYR A 796 2.14 22.10 34.27
C TYR A 796 3.29 21.53 33.43
N ALA A 797 3.67 20.27 33.69
CA ALA A 797 4.91 19.68 33.16
C ALA A 797 4.81 19.15 31.72
N ASN A 798 3.61 18.77 31.26
CA ASN A 798 3.39 18.11 29.97
C ASN A 798 3.09 19.10 28.84
N ILE A 799 3.78 20.24 28.85
CA ILE A 799 3.89 21.20 27.74
C ILE A 799 5.35 21.59 27.56
N PRO A 800 5.77 22.05 26.37
CA PRO A 800 7.04 22.75 26.21
C PRO A 800 7.06 24.00 27.10
N ALA A 801 7.97 24.05 28.07
CA ALA A 801 8.13 25.23 28.92
C ALA A 801 8.45 26.46 28.07
N VAL A 802 7.67 27.53 28.21
CA VAL A 802 7.91 28.78 27.49
C VAL A 802 9.04 29.53 28.20
N LEU A 803 10.15 29.75 27.52
CA LEU A 803 11.31 30.50 28.02
C LEU A 803 11.14 32.01 27.83
N GLY A 804 10.37 32.42 26.84
CA GLY A 804 10.07 33.82 26.59
C GLY A 804 9.47 34.05 25.22
N HIS A 805 9.13 35.28 24.92
CA HIS A 805 8.61 35.68 23.61
C HIS A 805 9.12 37.06 23.22
N ALA A 806 8.98 37.41 21.94
CA ALA A 806 9.30 38.73 21.43
C ALA A 806 8.06 39.37 20.79
N GLU A 807 7.84 40.65 21.10
CA GLU A 807 6.76 41.46 20.54
C GLU A 807 7.33 42.59 19.70
N LEU A 808 6.68 42.86 18.57
CA LEU A 808 6.98 44.01 17.73
C LEU A 808 5.88 45.04 17.92
N THR A 809 6.26 46.24 18.36
CA THR A 809 5.37 47.40 18.42
C THR A 809 5.05 47.87 17.00
N LEU A 810 3.76 48.03 16.68
CA LEU A 810 3.27 48.39 15.36
C LEU A 810 2.65 49.80 15.41
N PRO A 811 3.40 50.86 15.03
CA PRO A 811 2.89 52.23 15.06
C PRO A 811 1.67 52.39 14.14
N GLY A 812 0.56 52.90 14.68
CA GLY A 812 -0.67 53.15 13.91
C GLY A 812 -1.61 51.95 13.74
N GLU A 813 -1.24 50.75 14.24
CA GLU A 813 -2.01 49.50 14.12
C GLU A 813 -2.60 49.03 15.48
N GLY A 814 -2.65 49.91 16.48
CA GLY A 814 -3.38 49.64 17.72
C GLY A 814 -2.64 48.81 18.78
N GLY A 815 -1.34 48.56 18.67
CA GLY A 815 -0.55 47.94 19.76
C GLY A 815 0.71 47.20 19.32
N ALA A 816 1.17 46.28 20.17
CA ALA A 816 2.23 45.32 19.85
C ALA A 816 1.63 43.98 19.42
N ALA A 817 2.38 43.21 18.64
CA ALA A 817 2.02 41.84 18.24
C ALA A 817 3.18 40.90 18.54
N ALA A 818 2.88 39.71 19.05
CA ALA A 818 3.90 38.67 19.23
C ALA A 818 4.43 38.23 17.86
N CYS A 819 5.76 38.23 17.70
CA CYS A 819 6.43 37.84 16.45
C CYS A 819 7.26 36.56 16.61
N ALA A 820 7.65 36.19 17.84
CA ALA A 820 8.39 34.98 18.13
C ALA A 820 8.08 34.44 19.54
N ILE A 821 8.15 33.13 19.72
CA ILE A 821 8.12 32.46 21.02
C ILE A 821 9.28 31.46 21.10
N LEU A 822 9.95 31.43 22.25
CA LEU A 822 11.04 30.50 22.57
C LEU A 822 10.55 29.50 23.63
N GLN A 823 10.68 28.21 23.32
CA GLN A 823 10.23 27.10 24.17
C GLN A 823 11.34 26.08 24.36
N ALA A 824 11.25 25.28 25.42
CA ALA A 824 12.05 24.07 25.57
C ALA A 824 11.70 23.04 24.48
N TYR A 825 12.69 22.28 24.01
CA TYR A 825 12.47 21.22 23.04
C TYR A 825 12.09 19.92 23.75
N VAL A 826 11.01 19.29 23.29
CA VAL A 826 10.62 17.95 23.73
C VAL A 826 11.07 16.94 22.66
N ALA A 827 12.10 16.16 22.98
CA ALA A 827 12.51 15.04 22.13
C ALA A 827 11.40 13.99 22.10
N ASN A 828 10.83 13.74 20.92
CA ASN A 828 9.59 12.98 20.73
C ASN A 828 9.71 11.96 19.58
N GLN A 829 8.81 10.98 19.53
CA GLN A 829 8.74 9.95 18.49
C GLN A 829 7.73 10.27 17.36
N GLY A 830 7.17 11.48 17.32
CA GLY A 830 6.13 11.89 16.37
C GLY A 830 4.86 12.40 17.05
N ASP A 831 3.90 12.84 16.23
CA ASP A 831 2.59 13.29 16.69
C ASP A 831 1.62 12.12 16.93
N GLY A 832 0.57 12.39 17.72
CA GLY A 832 -0.42 11.40 18.09
C GLY A 832 -1.28 10.92 16.92
N TRP A 833 -1.39 11.70 15.84
CA TRP A 833 -2.20 11.33 14.67
C TRP A 833 -1.51 10.24 13.87
N SER A 834 -0.25 10.47 13.45
CA SER A 834 0.55 9.46 12.75
C SER A 834 0.72 8.18 13.57
N PHE A 835 1.03 8.30 14.87
CA PHE A 835 1.13 7.14 15.76
C PHE A 835 -0.15 6.30 15.80
N THR A 836 -1.32 6.95 15.87
CA THR A 836 -2.61 6.26 15.92
C THR A 836 -2.94 5.59 14.58
N LEU A 837 -2.66 6.24 13.45
CA LEU A 837 -2.89 5.67 12.12
C LEU A 837 -1.99 4.46 11.85
N ASP A 838 -0.69 4.55 12.13
CA ASP A 838 0.26 3.45 11.94
C ASP A 838 -0.08 2.22 12.80
N TYR A 839 -0.65 2.47 13.97
CA TYR A 839 -1.18 1.43 14.83
C TYR A 839 -2.45 0.79 14.24
N LEU A 840 -3.42 1.60 13.84
CA LEU A 840 -4.69 1.14 13.27
C LEU A 840 -4.48 0.37 11.97
N ASP A 841 -3.52 0.78 11.14
CA ASP A 841 -3.23 0.12 9.88
C ASP A 841 -2.78 -1.33 10.11
N ARG A 842 -1.82 -1.53 11.03
CA ARG A 842 -1.35 -2.86 11.45
C ARG A 842 -2.47 -3.68 12.08
N PHE A 843 -3.27 -3.07 12.94
CA PHE A 843 -4.38 -3.75 13.60
C PHE A 843 -5.40 -4.28 12.58
N LEU A 844 -5.85 -3.45 11.65
CA LEU A 844 -6.84 -3.85 10.65
C LEU A 844 -6.27 -4.87 9.65
N GLU A 845 -4.98 -4.77 9.30
CA GLU A 845 -4.31 -5.76 8.47
C GLU A 845 -4.21 -7.14 9.16
N GLU A 846 -3.88 -7.17 10.44
CA GLU A 846 -3.86 -8.42 11.23
C GLU A 846 -5.24 -9.06 11.32
N VAL A 847 -6.30 -8.26 11.56
CA VAL A 847 -7.69 -8.73 11.56
C VAL A 847 -8.08 -9.28 10.19
N GLU A 848 -7.62 -8.66 9.10
CA GLU A 848 -7.90 -9.13 7.75
C GLU A 848 -7.27 -10.51 7.47
N LEU A 849 -6.05 -10.75 7.94
CA LEU A 849 -5.28 -11.97 7.66
C LEU A 849 -5.72 -13.19 8.48
N LEU A 850 -6.42 -12.97 9.61
CA LEU A 850 -6.93 -14.05 10.45
C LEU A 850 -8.24 -14.63 9.86
N PRO A 851 -8.43 -15.96 9.87
CA PRO A 851 -9.68 -16.57 9.47
C PRO A 851 -10.84 -16.09 10.38
N GLU A 852 -12.05 -15.97 9.83
CA GLU A 852 -13.26 -15.79 10.65
C GLU A 852 -13.34 -16.92 11.68
N GLU A 853 -13.19 -16.60 12.97
CA GLU A 853 -13.59 -17.54 14.00
C GLU A 853 -15.12 -17.66 13.96
N PRO A 854 -15.68 -18.88 13.83
CA PRO A 854 -17.11 -19.09 13.91
C PRO A 854 -17.57 -18.75 15.33
N THR A 855 -18.03 -17.52 15.55
CA THR A 855 -18.66 -17.04 16.78
C THR A 855 -17.98 -17.60 18.03
N ALA A 856 -16.74 -17.19 18.30
CA ALA A 856 -16.15 -17.45 19.61
C ALA A 856 -17.03 -16.79 20.67
N ALA A 857 -17.27 -17.53 21.75
CA ALA A 857 -17.84 -16.98 22.97
C ALA A 857 -17.05 -15.71 23.36
N PRO A 858 -17.68 -14.71 24.01
CA PRO A 858 -16.98 -13.52 24.46
C PRO A 858 -15.69 -13.93 25.19
N PRO A 859 -14.57 -13.23 24.94
CA PRO A 859 -13.28 -13.60 25.50
C PRO A 859 -13.41 -13.81 27.01
N GLY A 860 -12.81 -14.90 27.50
CA GLY A 860 -12.80 -15.19 28.92
C GLY A 860 -12.10 -14.06 29.70
N PRO A 861 -12.40 -13.87 30.99
CA PRO A 861 -11.82 -12.80 31.81
C PRO A 861 -10.28 -12.85 31.99
N GLU A 862 -9.58 -13.77 31.33
CA GLU A 862 -8.12 -13.97 31.41
C GLU A 862 -7.37 -13.64 30.11
N GLU A 863 -8.03 -13.32 28.99
CA GLU A 863 -7.36 -12.84 27.77
C GLU A 863 -7.09 -11.33 27.86
N GLU A 864 -5.81 -10.93 27.82
CA GLU A 864 -5.46 -9.51 27.70
C GLU A 864 -6.07 -8.94 26.41
N PRO A 865 -6.72 -7.75 26.46
CA PRO A 865 -7.21 -7.10 25.26
C PRO A 865 -6.08 -6.96 24.23
N ARG A 866 -6.33 -7.28 22.95
CA ARG A 866 -5.34 -7.23 21.85
C ARG A 866 -4.57 -5.90 21.75
N HIS A 867 -5.06 -4.86 22.43
CA HIS A 867 -4.63 -3.46 22.34
C HIS A 867 -4.27 -2.85 23.69
N ALA A 868 -4.08 -3.67 24.74
CA ALA A 868 -3.91 -3.21 26.12
C ALA A 868 -2.83 -2.11 26.28
N TYR A 869 -1.68 -2.25 25.60
CA TYR A 869 -0.63 -1.24 25.61
C TYR A 869 -1.09 0.09 24.99
N PHE A 870 -1.72 0.05 23.81
CA PHE A 870 -2.26 1.23 23.16
C PHE A 870 -3.31 1.91 24.04
N MET A 871 -4.22 1.14 24.66
CA MET A 871 -5.23 1.66 25.58
C MET A 871 -4.60 2.31 26.82
N SER A 872 -3.50 1.78 27.35
CA SER A 872 -2.78 2.40 28.47
C SER A 872 -2.17 3.77 28.11
N LEU A 873 -1.72 3.95 26.87
CA LEU A 873 -1.24 5.22 26.35
C LEU A 873 -2.40 6.21 26.19
N ILE A 874 -3.53 5.77 25.62
CA ILE A 874 -4.72 6.62 25.46
C ILE A 874 -5.30 7.05 26.82
N ALA A 875 -5.30 6.18 27.83
CA ALA A 875 -5.65 6.56 29.19
C ALA A 875 -4.67 7.61 29.76
N THR A 876 -3.38 7.49 29.46
CA THR A 876 -2.37 8.49 29.85
C THR A 876 -2.60 9.82 29.17
N LEU A 877 -2.95 9.83 27.88
CA LEU A 877 -3.35 11.04 27.15
C LEU A 877 -4.58 11.72 27.80
N GLY A 878 -5.60 10.95 28.16
CA GLY A 878 -6.77 11.43 28.91
C GLY A 878 -6.37 12.07 30.24
N ARG A 879 -5.48 11.40 30.99
CA ARG A 879 -4.95 11.90 32.26
C ARG A 879 -4.23 13.24 32.10
N ARG A 880 -3.34 13.37 31.10
CA ARG A 880 -2.62 14.64 30.84
C ARG A 880 -3.60 15.78 30.52
N ILE A 881 -4.60 15.54 29.70
CA ILE A 881 -5.59 16.58 29.38
C ILE A 881 -6.42 16.96 30.62
N GLY A 882 -6.78 16.00 31.47
CA GLY A 882 -7.43 16.29 32.75
C GLY A 882 -6.54 17.08 33.71
N GLU A 883 -5.26 16.73 33.81
CA GLU A 883 -4.26 17.46 34.61
C GLU A 883 -4.05 18.89 34.10
N LEU A 884 -4.06 19.12 32.77
CA LEU A 884 -4.04 20.46 32.18
C LEU A 884 -5.24 21.29 32.64
N HIS A 885 -6.46 20.78 32.49
CA HIS A 885 -7.67 21.50 32.88
C HIS A 885 -7.71 21.78 34.38
N ARG A 886 -7.25 20.83 35.19
CA ARG A 886 -7.06 21.00 36.63
C ARG A 886 -6.07 22.11 36.94
N ALA A 887 -4.91 22.11 36.29
CA ALA A 887 -3.90 23.14 36.46
C ALA A 887 -4.43 24.54 36.11
N LEU A 888 -5.17 24.66 35.01
CA LEU A 888 -5.82 25.91 34.58
C LEU A 888 -6.89 26.38 35.58
N ALA A 889 -7.72 25.47 36.07
CA ALA A 889 -8.77 25.81 37.04
C ALA A 889 -8.18 26.23 38.40
N GLU A 890 -7.26 25.43 38.96
CA GLU A 890 -6.71 25.69 40.28
C GLU A 890 -5.78 26.90 40.28
N ALA A 891 -4.85 26.99 39.33
CA ALA A 891 -3.96 28.14 39.22
C ALA A 891 -4.72 29.41 38.84
N GLY A 892 -5.74 29.29 37.96
CA GLY A 892 -6.61 30.41 37.59
C GLY A 892 -7.36 30.96 38.79
N ALA A 893 -7.85 30.10 39.68
CA ALA A 893 -8.47 30.53 40.93
C ALA A 893 -7.44 31.14 41.91
N ARG A 894 -6.24 30.56 42.03
CA ARG A 894 -5.17 31.07 42.91
C ARG A 894 -4.66 32.46 42.48
N HIS A 895 -4.65 32.74 41.18
CA HIS A 895 -4.10 33.96 40.60
C HIS A 895 -5.15 34.87 39.95
N ALA A 896 -6.42 34.78 40.38
CA ALA A 896 -7.54 35.50 39.75
C ALA A 896 -7.35 37.04 39.74
N ASP A 897 -6.67 37.60 40.75
CA ASP A 897 -6.39 39.04 40.81
C ASP A 897 -5.28 39.49 39.85
N GLU A 898 -4.31 38.61 39.57
CA GLU A 898 -3.15 38.90 38.70
C GLU A 898 -3.42 38.51 37.23
N ALA A 899 -4.25 37.50 37.00
CA ALA A 899 -4.58 36.93 35.70
C ALA A 899 -6.10 36.68 35.59
N PRO A 900 -6.94 37.73 35.57
CA PRO A 900 -8.39 37.61 35.59
C PRO A 900 -8.96 36.86 34.38
N ASP A 901 -8.25 36.82 33.26
CA ASP A 901 -8.65 36.06 32.07
C ASP A 901 -8.59 34.54 32.29
N PHE A 902 -7.84 34.07 33.29
CA PHE A 902 -7.75 32.66 33.70
C PHE A 902 -8.64 32.31 34.90
N ALA A 903 -9.27 33.29 35.55
CA ALA A 903 -10.14 33.05 36.70
C ALA A 903 -11.34 32.18 36.30
N PRO A 904 -11.56 31.01 36.94
CA PRO A 904 -12.69 30.15 36.61
C PRO A 904 -14.03 30.83 36.90
N GLU A 905 -14.99 30.64 36.01
CA GLU A 905 -16.36 31.15 36.16
C GLU A 905 -17.35 30.00 36.31
N PRO A 906 -18.45 30.16 37.05
CA PRO A 906 -19.50 29.16 37.06
C PRO A 906 -20.17 29.06 35.68
N LEU A 907 -20.54 27.85 35.27
CA LEU A 907 -21.41 27.63 34.12
C LEU A 907 -22.75 28.36 34.35
N THR A 908 -23.14 29.18 33.38
CA THR A 908 -24.40 29.93 33.44
C THR A 908 -25.38 29.47 32.36
N PRO A 909 -26.70 29.58 32.58
CA PRO A 909 -27.69 29.33 31.53
C PRO A 909 -27.44 30.15 30.25
N LYS A 910 -26.95 31.38 30.40
CA LYS A 910 -26.59 32.26 29.27
C LYS A 910 -25.43 31.70 28.43
N ALA A 911 -24.47 31.00 29.05
CA ALA A 911 -23.39 30.33 28.32
C ALA A 911 -23.92 29.15 27.49
N LEU A 912 -24.84 28.36 28.07
CA LEU A 912 -25.52 27.27 27.36
C LEU A 912 -26.34 27.77 26.16
N GLU A 913 -27.10 28.86 26.35
CA GLU A 913 -27.84 29.53 25.27
C GLU A 913 -26.91 30.00 24.15
N ALA A 914 -25.77 30.62 24.49
CA ALA A 914 -24.80 31.08 23.51
C ALA A 914 -24.15 29.93 22.73
N TRP A 915 -23.87 28.79 23.38
CA TRP A 915 -23.35 27.61 22.71
C TRP A 915 -24.41 26.93 21.83
N ALA A 916 -25.68 26.89 22.27
CA ALA A 916 -26.78 26.39 21.46
C ALA A 916 -27.01 27.26 20.21
N GLU A 917 -26.90 28.59 20.35
CA GLU A 917 -26.96 29.52 19.23
C GLU A 917 -25.80 29.29 18.27
N ALA A 918 -24.56 29.20 18.77
CA ALA A 918 -23.38 28.91 17.97
C ALA A 918 -23.48 27.56 17.23
N ALA A 919 -23.94 26.51 17.91
CA ALA A 919 -24.23 25.21 17.31
C ALA A 919 -25.30 25.34 16.22
N GLY A 920 -26.37 26.10 16.47
CA GLY A 920 -27.41 26.39 15.50
C GLY A 920 -26.91 27.17 14.27
N ASP A 921 -25.91 28.03 14.44
CA ASP A 921 -25.26 28.78 13.36
C ASP A 921 -24.39 27.87 12.50
N GLN A 922 -23.55 27.05 13.13
CA GLN A 922 -22.76 26.02 12.44
C GLN A 922 -23.66 25.03 11.72
N ALA A 923 -24.78 24.67 12.35
CA ALA A 923 -25.78 23.86 11.72
C ALA A 923 -26.25 24.52 10.40
N ARG A 924 -26.66 25.80 10.43
CA ARG A 924 -27.13 26.50 9.22
C ARG A 924 -26.05 26.52 8.13
N ALA A 925 -24.78 26.72 8.49
CA ALA A 925 -23.66 26.68 7.56
C ALA A 925 -23.46 25.29 6.94
N ALA A 926 -23.44 24.22 7.76
CA ALA A 926 -23.33 22.83 7.33
C ALA A 926 -24.45 22.46 6.35
N ARG A 927 -25.70 22.79 6.68
CA ARG A 927 -26.85 22.54 5.79
C ARG A 927 -26.72 23.25 4.45
N GLN A 928 -26.23 24.49 4.45
CA GLN A 928 -25.99 25.22 3.20
C GLN A 928 -24.86 24.60 2.38
N ALA A 929 -23.78 24.14 3.02
CA ALA A 929 -22.68 23.46 2.37
C ALA A 929 -23.14 22.15 1.71
N LEU A 930 -23.87 21.31 2.45
CA LEU A 930 -24.46 20.07 1.95
C LEU A 930 -25.41 20.30 0.77
N LYS A 931 -26.30 21.31 0.84
CA LYS A 931 -27.17 21.68 -0.29
C LYS A 931 -26.40 22.08 -1.54
N ARG A 932 -25.31 22.84 -1.39
CA ARG A 932 -24.44 23.21 -2.52
C ARG A 932 -23.75 21.98 -3.09
N MET A 933 -23.36 21.02 -2.26
CA MET A 933 -22.68 19.80 -2.67
C MET A 933 -23.60 18.85 -3.44
N VAL A 934 -24.82 18.59 -2.96
CA VAL A 934 -25.80 17.75 -3.68
C VAL A 934 -26.07 18.27 -5.09
N GLY A 935 -26.11 19.59 -5.28
CA GLY A 935 -26.28 20.19 -6.60
C GLY A 935 -25.08 20.02 -7.55
N ARG A 936 -23.93 19.57 -7.05
CA ARG A 936 -22.69 19.34 -7.82
C ARG A 936 -22.39 17.86 -8.03
N LEU A 937 -23.03 16.96 -7.28
CA LEU A 937 -22.82 15.52 -7.37
C LEU A 937 -23.73 14.86 -8.44
N PRO A 938 -23.30 13.76 -9.07
CA PRO A 938 -24.14 12.95 -9.96
C PRO A 938 -25.39 12.43 -9.23
N GLY A 939 -26.53 12.33 -9.94
CA GLY A 939 -27.83 11.98 -9.35
C GLY A 939 -27.96 10.56 -8.81
N ASP A 940 -27.02 9.68 -9.15
CA ASP A 940 -26.89 8.28 -8.73
C ASP A 940 -25.79 8.07 -7.67
N SER A 941 -25.14 9.14 -7.19
CA SER A 941 -24.08 9.05 -6.18
C SER A 941 -24.62 8.55 -4.82
N PRO A 942 -24.05 7.50 -4.22
CA PRO A 942 -24.38 7.06 -2.86
C PRO A 942 -24.18 8.17 -1.82
N LEU A 943 -23.17 9.02 -2.01
CA LEU A 943 -22.92 10.19 -1.17
C LEU A 943 -24.05 11.23 -1.33
N ALA A 944 -24.56 11.45 -2.54
CA ALA A 944 -25.71 12.34 -2.75
C ALA A 944 -26.99 11.80 -2.09
N ALA A 945 -27.18 10.47 -2.07
CA ALA A 945 -28.29 9.83 -1.37
C ALA A 945 -28.16 9.96 0.16
N ASP A 946 -26.97 9.72 0.73
CA ASP A 946 -26.72 9.91 2.17
C ASP A 946 -26.88 11.40 2.56
N ILE A 947 -26.31 12.34 1.80
CA ILE A 947 -26.51 13.78 2.08
C ILE A 947 -27.99 14.16 2.01
N THR A 948 -28.74 13.66 1.01
CA THR A 948 -30.19 13.91 0.90
C THR A 948 -30.94 13.36 2.12
N ALA A 949 -30.65 12.14 2.56
CA ALA A 949 -31.24 11.56 3.77
C ALA A 949 -30.95 12.41 5.02
N ARG A 950 -29.71 12.91 5.16
CA ARG A 950 -29.29 13.76 6.30
C ARG A 950 -29.90 15.16 6.27
N LEU A 951 -30.25 15.68 5.09
CA LEU A 951 -30.94 16.97 4.96
C LEU A 951 -32.37 16.94 5.54
N ASP A 952 -32.99 15.75 5.62
CA ASP A 952 -34.30 15.53 6.24
C ASP A 952 -34.24 15.46 7.78
N ASP A 953 -33.09 15.09 8.34
CA ASP A 953 -32.83 15.02 9.79
C ASP A 953 -32.65 16.41 10.46
N TRP A 954 -32.77 17.51 9.71
CA TRP A 954 -32.48 18.86 10.19
C TRP A 954 -33.33 19.30 11.39
N LYS A 955 -34.55 18.77 11.49
CA LYS A 955 -35.43 19.01 12.63
C LYS A 955 -34.90 18.31 13.89
N ALA A 956 -34.39 17.09 13.75
CA ALA A 956 -33.77 16.32 14.83
C ALA A 956 -32.49 16.99 15.33
N VAL A 957 -31.65 17.53 14.43
CA VAL A 957 -30.45 18.31 14.82
C VAL A 957 -30.80 19.49 15.71
N LYS A 958 -31.80 20.30 15.31
CA LYS A 958 -32.25 21.45 16.11
C LYS A 958 -32.81 21.04 17.47
N GLN A 959 -33.60 19.97 17.48
CA GLN A 959 -34.18 19.45 18.72
C GLN A 959 -33.09 18.94 19.66
N ARG A 960 -32.12 18.18 19.13
CA ARG A 960 -30.98 17.65 19.90
C ARG A 960 -30.12 18.77 20.49
N ILE A 961 -29.84 19.85 19.75
CA ILE A 961 -29.12 21.03 20.28
C ILE A 961 -29.90 21.64 21.46
N ALA A 962 -31.22 21.82 21.30
CA ALA A 962 -32.05 22.40 22.36
C ALA A 962 -32.14 21.49 23.60
N GLU A 963 -32.22 20.18 23.40
CA GLU A 963 -32.21 19.19 24.48
C GLU A 963 -30.86 19.19 25.22
N LEU A 964 -29.74 19.16 24.52
CA LEU A 964 -28.40 19.11 25.11
C LEU A 964 -27.99 20.41 25.81
N ALA A 965 -28.62 21.54 25.47
CA ALA A 965 -28.38 22.82 26.11
C ALA A 965 -29.36 23.14 27.26
N ASP A 966 -30.26 22.22 27.61
CA ASP A 966 -31.22 22.41 28.70
C ASP A 966 -30.49 22.55 30.05
N PRO A 967 -30.61 23.69 30.75
CA PRO A 967 -29.94 23.91 32.04
C PRO A 967 -30.25 22.85 33.10
N THR A 968 -31.39 22.14 33.01
CA THR A 968 -31.80 21.10 33.96
C THR A 968 -30.96 19.82 33.85
N ARG A 969 -30.26 19.62 32.73
CA ARG A 969 -29.41 18.44 32.48
C ARG A 969 -28.00 18.58 33.02
N HIS A 970 -27.57 19.80 33.28
CA HIS A 970 -26.24 20.08 33.80
C HIS A 970 -26.30 20.13 35.32
N GLY A 971 -25.47 19.32 35.99
CA GLY A 971 -25.47 19.11 37.46
C GLY A 971 -25.03 20.32 38.31
N GLY A 972 -25.34 21.54 37.90
CA GLY A 972 -25.31 22.76 38.73
C GLY A 972 -23.94 23.28 39.18
N ALA A 973 -22.83 22.61 38.85
CA ALA A 973 -21.50 22.95 39.37
C ALA A 973 -20.38 23.07 38.32
N GLY A 974 -20.68 23.02 37.02
CA GLY A 974 -19.67 23.14 35.95
C GLY A 974 -18.89 24.45 36.02
N ARG A 975 -17.61 24.43 35.67
CA ARG A 975 -16.74 25.62 35.59
C ARG A 975 -16.29 25.89 34.17
N LEU A 976 -16.30 27.17 33.81
CA LEU A 976 -15.67 27.69 32.61
C LEU A 976 -14.23 28.06 32.93
N ILE A 977 -13.29 27.57 32.12
CA ILE A 977 -11.86 27.84 32.27
C ILE A 977 -11.27 28.26 30.93
N ARG A 978 -10.03 28.75 30.93
CA ARG A 978 -9.27 28.85 29.68
C ARG A 978 -9.03 27.44 29.11
N LEU A 979 -9.10 27.33 27.79
CA LEU A 979 -9.04 26.06 27.06
C LEU A 979 -7.88 26.08 26.08
N HIS A 980 -7.48 24.89 25.62
CA HIS A 980 -6.61 24.77 24.45
C HIS A 980 -7.31 25.32 23.20
N GLY A 981 -8.59 24.95 23.00
CA GLY A 981 -9.46 25.59 22.02
C GLY A 981 -9.34 25.07 20.59
N ASP A 982 -8.45 24.11 20.32
CA ASP A 982 -8.39 23.31 19.07
C ASP A 982 -7.61 22.00 19.30
N LEU A 983 -8.00 21.25 20.33
CA LEU A 983 -7.27 20.04 20.72
C LEU A 983 -7.69 18.84 19.85
N HIS A 984 -6.71 18.17 19.25
CA HIS A 984 -6.85 16.93 18.49
C HIS A 984 -5.52 16.15 18.48
N LEU A 985 -5.48 14.94 17.92
CA LEU A 985 -4.28 14.07 17.92
C LEU A 985 -3.04 14.70 17.26
N GLY A 986 -3.21 15.66 16.36
CA GLY A 986 -2.11 16.38 15.73
C GLY A 986 -1.46 17.44 16.64
N GLN A 987 -2.11 17.79 17.75
CA GLN A 987 -1.61 18.77 18.74
C GLN A 987 -1.01 18.11 19.98
N VAL A 988 -0.72 16.81 19.89
CA VAL A 988 -0.03 16.07 20.93
C VAL A 988 1.16 15.33 20.32
N VAL A 989 2.27 15.33 21.04
CA VAL A 989 3.45 14.55 20.67
C VAL A 989 3.76 13.53 21.74
N ILE A 990 4.27 12.39 21.30
CA ILE A 990 4.62 11.28 22.18
C ILE A 990 6.10 11.40 22.51
N ALA A 991 6.43 11.47 23.80
CA ALA A 991 7.79 11.48 24.29
C ALA A 991 7.98 10.33 25.28
N LYS A 992 8.70 9.28 24.84
CA LYS A 992 8.81 7.99 25.52
C LYS A 992 7.44 7.32 25.62
N ASP A 993 6.86 7.27 26.82
CA ASP A 993 5.57 6.66 27.14
C ASP A 993 4.56 7.70 27.67
N ASP A 994 4.79 8.99 27.39
CA ASP A 994 3.95 10.10 27.85
C ASP A 994 3.61 11.08 26.72
N PHE A 995 2.59 11.91 26.93
CA PHE A 995 2.09 12.88 25.97
C PHE A 995 2.43 14.30 26.40
N PHE A 996 2.84 15.12 25.43
CA PHE A 996 3.03 16.56 25.59
C PHE A 996 2.08 17.30 24.65
N LEU A 997 1.42 18.33 25.17
CA LEU A 997 0.48 19.14 24.41
C LEU A 997 1.19 20.34 23.78
N LEU A 998 0.90 20.61 22.52
CA LEU A 998 1.50 21.67 21.71
C LEU A 998 0.44 22.63 21.17
N ASP A 999 0.87 23.80 20.72
CA ASP A 999 0.05 24.73 19.91
C ASP A 999 -1.24 25.27 20.55
N PHE A 1000 -1.08 26.13 21.56
CA PHE A 1000 -2.19 26.82 22.23
C PHE A 1000 -2.73 28.03 21.45
N GLU A 1001 -2.60 28.03 20.12
CA GLU A 1001 -3.11 29.10 19.25
C GLU A 1001 -4.65 29.12 19.17
N GLY A 1002 -5.30 27.95 19.30
CA GLY A 1002 -6.73 27.77 19.06
C GLY A 1002 -7.13 27.93 17.57
N GLU A 1003 -8.40 27.73 17.23
CA GLU A 1003 -8.87 27.77 15.84
C GLU A 1003 -8.52 29.11 15.12
N PRO A 1004 -7.63 29.12 14.10
CA PRO A 1004 -7.13 30.35 13.48
C PRO A 1004 -8.19 31.21 12.79
N ALA A 1005 -9.33 30.62 12.43
CA ALA A 1005 -10.45 31.33 11.81
C ALA A 1005 -11.21 32.23 12.81
N ARG A 1006 -10.96 32.12 14.12
CA ARG A 1006 -11.61 32.91 15.17
C ARG A 1006 -10.76 34.12 15.57
N SER A 1007 -11.42 35.21 15.95
CA SER A 1007 -10.73 36.39 16.50
C SER A 1007 -9.96 36.07 17.79
N LEU A 1008 -8.92 36.85 18.09
CA LEU A 1008 -8.14 36.70 19.34
C LEU A 1008 -9.03 36.65 20.58
N ASP A 1009 -10.02 37.54 20.69
CA ASP A 1009 -10.93 37.57 21.84
C ASP A 1009 -11.72 36.27 22.01
N ARG A 1010 -12.15 35.64 20.90
CA ARG A 1010 -12.85 34.35 20.96
C ARG A 1010 -11.91 33.19 21.29
N ARG A 1011 -10.66 33.22 20.80
CA ARG A 1011 -9.63 32.23 21.16
C ARG A 1011 -9.19 32.36 22.62
N ARG A 1012 -9.28 33.57 23.18
CA ARG A 1012 -8.98 33.89 24.59
C ARG A 1012 -10.15 33.69 25.55
N ALA A 1013 -11.36 33.45 25.05
CA ALA A 1013 -12.54 33.25 25.90
C ALA A 1013 -12.41 32.00 26.79
N ARG A 1014 -13.08 32.04 27.93
CA ARG A 1014 -13.30 30.85 28.77
C ARG A 1014 -14.41 29.99 28.18
N GLY A 1015 -14.32 28.69 28.34
CA GLY A 1015 -15.30 27.73 27.86
C GLY A 1015 -15.37 26.48 28.73
N THR A 1016 -16.21 25.53 28.31
CA THR A 1016 -16.28 24.23 28.98
C THR A 1016 -15.06 23.35 28.62
N PRO A 1017 -14.38 22.73 29.59
CA PRO A 1017 -13.34 21.72 29.33
C PRO A 1017 -13.79 20.59 28.39
N MET A 1018 -15.10 20.34 28.34
CA MET A 1018 -15.70 19.32 27.48
C MET A 1018 -15.51 19.63 25.98
N ALA A 1019 -15.17 20.87 25.61
CA ALA A 1019 -14.84 21.22 24.22
C ALA A 1019 -13.53 20.59 23.77
N ASP A 1020 -12.48 20.60 24.60
CA ASP A 1020 -11.19 19.98 24.30
C ASP A 1020 -11.32 18.43 24.33
N VAL A 1021 -12.10 17.89 25.28
CA VAL A 1021 -12.47 16.46 25.34
C VAL A 1021 -13.19 16.02 24.06
N ALA A 1022 -14.23 16.76 23.64
CA ALA A 1022 -14.97 16.48 22.41
C ALA A 1022 -14.07 16.57 21.17
N GLY A 1023 -13.14 17.53 21.15
CA GLY A 1023 -12.13 17.67 20.10
C GLY A 1023 -11.28 16.43 19.91
N MET A 1024 -10.78 15.86 21.01
CA MET A 1024 -9.98 14.64 20.98
C MET A 1024 -10.82 13.41 20.61
N LEU A 1025 -12.03 13.27 21.17
CA LEU A 1025 -12.94 12.17 20.82
C LEU A 1025 -13.29 12.15 19.32
N ARG A 1026 -13.55 13.32 18.72
CA ARG A 1026 -13.75 13.45 17.27
C ARG A 1026 -12.49 13.06 16.49
N SER A 1027 -11.30 13.36 17.01
CA SER A 1027 -10.02 12.97 16.40
C SER A 1027 -9.85 11.45 16.34
N PHE A 1028 -10.26 10.70 17.38
CA PHE A 1028 -10.25 9.23 17.34
C PHE A 1028 -11.23 8.69 16.30
N ASP A 1029 -12.42 9.29 16.21
CA ASP A 1029 -13.43 8.92 15.22
C ASP A 1029 -12.86 9.10 13.80
N TYR A 1030 -12.18 10.23 13.53
CA TYR A 1030 -11.50 10.48 12.25
C TYR A 1030 -10.39 9.47 11.96
N ALA A 1031 -9.58 9.08 12.95
CA ALA A 1031 -8.50 8.12 12.76
C ALA A 1031 -9.02 6.72 12.37
N ALA A 1032 -10.09 6.23 13.01
CA ALA A 1032 -10.73 4.96 12.67
C ALA A 1032 -11.20 4.93 11.21
N TRP A 1033 -11.90 5.98 10.77
CA TRP A 1033 -12.41 6.06 9.41
C TRP A 1033 -11.31 6.27 8.37
N ALA A 1034 -10.30 7.08 8.67
CA ALA A 1034 -9.14 7.26 7.79
C ALA A 1034 -8.44 5.91 7.55
N ALA A 1035 -8.25 5.11 8.60
CA ALA A 1035 -7.67 3.77 8.47
C ALA A 1035 -8.59 2.81 7.68
N LEU A 1036 -9.91 2.82 7.92
CA LEU A 1036 -10.87 2.00 7.17
C LEU A 1036 -10.93 2.35 5.68
N PHE A 1037 -10.99 3.64 5.33
CA PHE A 1037 -11.00 4.08 3.94
C PHE A 1037 -9.68 3.76 3.26
N ALA A 1038 -8.56 3.99 3.96
CA ALA A 1038 -7.27 3.54 3.48
C ALA A 1038 -7.29 2.03 3.18
N GLN A 1039 -7.93 1.18 3.99
CA GLN A 1039 -8.06 -0.25 3.70
C GLN A 1039 -9.01 -0.57 2.54
N ALA A 1040 -10.12 0.16 2.41
CA ALA A 1040 -11.10 -0.05 1.35
C ALA A 1040 -10.57 0.35 -0.03
N ASP A 1041 -9.92 1.51 -0.15
CA ASP A 1041 -9.33 2.00 -1.41
C ASP A 1041 -8.28 1.04 -1.95
N ARG A 1042 -7.57 0.33 -1.05
CA ARG A 1042 -6.58 -0.70 -1.42
C ARG A 1042 -7.19 -1.90 -2.14
N GLN A 1043 -8.50 -2.13 -2.08
CA GLN A 1043 -9.15 -3.38 -2.50
C GLN A 1043 -10.25 -3.16 -3.56
N ALA A 1044 -10.41 -1.94 -4.11
CA ALA A 1044 -11.51 -1.58 -5.00
C ALA A 1044 -11.71 -2.48 -6.24
N GLU A 1045 -10.69 -3.24 -6.67
CA GLU A 1045 -10.79 -4.21 -7.78
C GLU A 1045 -11.13 -5.65 -7.36
N ALA A 1046 -10.99 -6.00 -6.08
CA ALA A 1046 -11.36 -7.30 -5.54
C ALA A 1046 -12.79 -7.22 -4.98
N GLY A 1047 -13.78 -7.39 -5.85
CA GLY A 1047 -15.19 -7.25 -5.49
C GLY A 1047 -15.56 -7.87 -4.12
N THR A 1048 -16.23 -7.05 -3.29
CA THR A 1048 -17.05 -7.33 -2.08
C THR A 1048 -16.48 -7.13 -0.65
N ASP A 1049 -17.35 -6.53 0.19
CA ASP A 1049 -17.56 -6.72 1.64
C ASP A 1049 -16.45 -6.42 2.68
N ILE A 1050 -15.28 -5.89 2.29
CA ILE A 1050 -14.21 -5.57 3.28
C ILE A 1050 -14.64 -4.53 4.33
N LEU A 1051 -15.37 -3.50 3.90
CA LEU A 1051 -15.93 -2.50 4.82
C LEU A 1051 -16.90 -3.15 5.80
N THR A 1052 -17.72 -4.10 5.36
CA THR A 1052 -18.64 -4.85 6.23
C THR A 1052 -17.88 -5.70 7.26
N ARG A 1053 -16.74 -6.28 6.87
CA ARG A 1053 -15.91 -7.11 7.75
C ARG A 1053 -15.08 -6.29 8.75
N LEU A 1054 -14.41 -5.23 8.30
CA LEU A 1054 -13.49 -4.45 9.13
C LEU A 1054 -14.19 -3.40 9.99
N LYS A 1055 -15.33 -2.87 9.54
CA LYS A 1055 -16.05 -1.82 10.25
C LYS A 1055 -16.42 -2.18 11.70
N PRO A 1056 -16.94 -3.39 12.02
CA PRO A 1056 -17.22 -3.76 13.41
C PRO A 1056 -15.98 -3.71 14.31
N HIS A 1057 -14.80 -4.06 13.79
CA HIS A 1057 -13.54 -4.02 14.55
C HIS A 1057 -13.05 -2.60 14.77
N ALA A 1058 -13.17 -1.72 13.78
CA ALA A 1058 -12.86 -0.30 13.92
C ALA A 1058 -13.83 0.39 14.89
N GLU A 1059 -15.12 0.06 14.85
CA GLU A 1059 -16.14 0.56 15.79
C GLU A 1059 -15.87 0.07 17.23
N ALA A 1060 -15.47 -1.20 17.40
CA ALA A 1060 -15.06 -1.73 18.71
C ALA A 1060 -13.81 -1.01 19.26
N TRP A 1061 -12.78 -0.86 18.44
CA TRP A 1061 -11.58 -0.08 18.81
C TRP A 1061 -11.92 1.35 19.20
N GLN A 1062 -12.81 2.00 18.45
CA GLN A 1062 -13.27 3.36 18.73
C GLN A 1062 -13.95 3.43 20.10
N ALA A 1063 -14.85 2.50 20.42
CA ALA A 1063 -15.53 2.45 21.71
C ALA A 1063 -14.55 2.25 22.87
N GLU A 1064 -13.61 1.30 22.75
CA GLU A 1064 -12.58 1.02 23.76
C GLU A 1064 -11.65 2.23 23.98
N THR A 1065 -11.21 2.86 22.88
CA THR A 1065 -10.33 4.04 22.91
C THR A 1065 -11.01 5.23 23.61
N ARG A 1066 -12.30 5.47 23.30
CA ARG A 1066 -13.09 6.53 23.95
C ARG A 1066 -13.24 6.28 25.44
N ALA A 1067 -13.51 5.04 25.85
CA ALA A 1067 -13.63 4.67 27.25
C ALA A 1067 -12.30 4.88 28.00
N ALA A 1068 -11.20 4.34 27.49
CA ALA A 1068 -9.88 4.49 28.10
C ALA A 1068 -9.47 5.97 28.27
N PHE A 1069 -9.74 6.79 27.26
CA PHE A 1069 -9.48 8.23 27.31
C PHE A 1069 -10.30 8.94 28.40
N LEU A 1070 -11.62 8.68 28.44
CA LEU A 1070 -12.52 9.30 29.40
C LEU A 1070 -12.22 8.86 30.85
N ASP A 1071 -11.86 7.59 31.05
CA ASP A 1071 -11.45 7.06 32.35
C ASP A 1071 -10.20 7.76 32.87
N GLY A 1072 -9.16 7.88 32.02
CA GLY A 1072 -7.94 8.61 32.37
C GLY A 1072 -8.20 10.09 32.66
N TYR A 1073 -9.08 10.73 31.91
CA TYR A 1073 -9.50 12.11 32.18
C TYR A 1073 -10.23 12.25 33.51
N ALA A 1074 -11.20 11.36 33.77
CA ALA A 1074 -11.99 11.37 35.00
C ALA A 1074 -11.13 11.17 36.25
N GLU A 1075 -10.14 10.27 36.19
CA GLU A 1075 -9.14 10.06 37.23
C GLU A 1075 -8.37 11.36 37.56
N ALA A 1076 -7.92 12.09 36.55
CA ALA A 1076 -7.11 13.30 36.73
C ALA A 1076 -7.88 14.47 37.37
N VAL A 1077 -9.17 14.61 37.04
CA VAL A 1077 -10.03 15.69 37.55
C VAL A 1077 -10.82 15.31 38.81
N GLU A 1078 -10.62 14.09 39.33
CA GLU A 1078 -11.30 13.62 40.53
C GLU A 1078 -11.03 14.58 41.71
N GLY A 1079 -12.10 14.95 42.40
CA GLY A 1079 -12.03 15.89 43.54
C GLY A 1079 -11.88 17.37 43.16
N CYS A 1080 -11.81 17.73 41.87
CA CYS A 1080 -11.81 19.12 41.41
C CYS A 1080 -13.24 19.63 41.14
N PRO A 1081 -13.79 20.55 41.97
CA PRO A 1081 -15.17 20.99 41.81
C PRO A 1081 -15.41 21.61 40.43
N GLY A 1082 -16.37 21.05 39.68
CA GLY A 1082 -16.84 21.61 38.41
C GLY A 1082 -16.05 21.25 37.15
N LEU A 1083 -15.08 20.32 37.24
CA LEU A 1083 -14.35 19.79 36.08
C LEU A 1083 -14.73 18.34 35.68
N GLY A 1084 -15.68 17.73 36.40
CA GLY A 1084 -16.15 16.37 36.10
C GLY A 1084 -16.77 16.25 34.70
N LEU A 1085 -16.79 15.02 34.18
CA LEU A 1085 -17.39 14.72 32.88
C LEU A 1085 -18.89 15.04 32.89
N ASP A 1086 -19.34 15.82 31.91
CA ASP A 1086 -20.75 16.10 31.64
C ASP A 1086 -21.07 15.54 30.23
N PRO A 1087 -21.74 14.38 30.14
CA PRO A 1087 -22.05 13.74 28.86
C PRO A 1087 -22.85 14.66 27.92
N ALA A 1088 -23.79 15.45 28.44
CA ALA A 1088 -24.61 16.34 27.63
C ALA A 1088 -23.76 17.47 27.02
N LEU A 1089 -22.79 18.01 27.77
CA LEU A 1089 -21.84 18.98 27.23
C LEU A 1089 -20.86 18.37 26.24
N ILE A 1090 -20.36 17.15 26.48
CA ILE A 1090 -19.50 16.43 25.53
C ILE A 1090 -20.23 16.25 24.20
N ASP A 1091 -21.49 15.83 24.25
CA ASP A 1091 -22.32 15.65 23.06
C ASP A 1091 -22.61 16.98 22.36
N LEU A 1092 -22.93 18.05 23.10
CA LEU A 1092 -23.18 19.36 22.52
C LEU A 1092 -21.94 19.90 21.79
N MET A 1093 -20.77 19.78 22.42
CA MET A 1093 -19.49 20.20 21.82
C MET A 1093 -19.10 19.31 20.64
N SER A 1094 -19.28 18.00 20.75
CA SER A 1094 -19.03 17.04 19.65
C SER A 1094 -19.94 17.31 18.46
N LEU A 1095 -21.21 17.61 18.70
CA LEU A 1095 -22.19 17.96 17.67
C LEU A 1095 -21.82 19.27 16.98
N THR A 1096 -21.43 20.29 17.76
CA THR A 1096 -20.99 21.58 17.22
C THR A 1096 -19.76 21.42 16.32
N LYS A 1097 -18.78 20.61 16.75
CA LYS A 1097 -17.58 20.32 15.98
C LYS A 1097 -17.89 19.52 14.72
N ALA A 1098 -18.72 18.48 14.79
CA ALA A 1098 -19.15 17.71 13.62
C ALA A 1098 -19.85 18.58 12.57
N LEU A 1099 -20.68 19.54 12.99
CA LEU A 1099 -21.34 20.48 12.07
C LEU A 1099 -20.34 21.43 11.39
N TYR A 1100 -19.35 21.92 12.13
CA TYR A 1100 -18.24 22.69 11.56
C TYR A 1100 -17.45 21.87 10.54
N GLU A 1101 -17.07 20.64 10.91
CA GLU A 1101 -16.35 19.69 10.06
C GLU A 1101 -17.10 19.41 8.75
N ILE A 1102 -18.43 19.21 8.78
CA ILE A 1102 -19.24 19.06 7.55
C ILE A 1102 -19.05 20.26 6.60
N ALA A 1103 -19.09 21.48 7.12
CA ALA A 1103 -18.92 22.67 6.29
C ALA A 1103 -17.49 22.79 5.74
N TYR A 1104 -16.50 22.41 6.54
CA TYR A 1104 -15.08 22.42 6.18
C TYR A 1104 -14.75 21.37 5.11
N GLU A 1105 -15.14 20.11 5.31
CA GLU A 1105 -14.84 19.01 4.37
C GLU A 1105 -15.59 19.22 3.06
N ALA A 1106 -16.84 19.71 3.10
CA ALA A 1106 -17.57 20.05 1.88
C ALA A 1106 -16.89 21.17 1.05
N ALA A 1107 -16.05 22.01 1.67
CA ALA A 1107 -15.33 23.07 0.97
C ALA A 1107 -13.94 22.63 0.50
N ASN A 1108 -13.26 21.76 1.26
CA ASN A 1108 -11.84 21.46 1.06
C ASN A 1108 -11.56 20.01 0.65
N ARG A 1109 -12.29 19.02 1.19
CA ARG A 1109 -12.06 17.58 0.95
C ARG A 1109 -13.40 16.80 0.86
N PRO A 1110 -14.14 16.91 -0.25
CA PRO A 1110 -15.48 16.33 -0.38
C PRO A 1110 -15.55 14.81 -0.15
N ASP A 1111 -14.48 14.07 -0.46
CA ASP A 1111 -14.44 12.62 -0.32
C ASP A 1111 -14.45 12.16 1.15
N TRP A 1112 -14.05 13.03 2.06
CA TRP A 1112 -14.03 12.76 3.51
C TRP A 1112 -15.35 13.11 4.21
N LEU A 1113 -16.33 13.62 3.48
CA LEU A 1113 -17.59 14.13 4.04
C LEU A 1113 -18.42 13.04 4.75
N SER A 1114 -18.22 11.77 4.39
CA SER A 1114 -18.85 10.61 5.04
C SER A 1114 -18.50 10.49 6.53
N ILE A 1115 -17.30 10.93 6.95
CA ILE A 1115 -16.82 10.84 8.34
C ILE A 1115 -17.68 11.71 9.29
N PRO A 1116 -17.77 13.04 9.09
CA PRO A 1116 -18.55 13.88 9.99
C PRO A 1116 -20.07 13.66 9.82
N LEU A 1117 -20.54 13.13 8.67
CA LEU A 1117 -21.94 12.70 8.50
C LEU A 1117 -22.27 11.46 9.33
N GLY A 1118 -21.38 10.46 9.37
CA GLY A 1118 -21.51 9.30 10.24
C GLY A 1118 -21.47 9.68 11.73
N GLY A 1119 -20.56 10.58 12.10
CA GLY A 1119 -20.50 11.15 13.46
C GLY A 1119 -21.78 11.87 13.87
N LEU A 1120 -22.35 12.68 12.97
CA LEU A 1120 -23.65 13.34 13.19
C LEU A 1120 -24.77 12.31 13.42
N ALA A 1121 -24.85 11.27 12.60
CA ALA A 1121 -25.86 10.22 12.74
C ALA A 1121 -25.74 9.49 14.08
N HIS A 1122 -24.52 9.19 14.53
CA HIS A 1122 -24.28 8.58 15.83
C HIS A 1122 -24.76 9.46 17.00
N LEU A 1123 -24.41 10.75 16.99
CA LEU A 1123 -24.80 11.72 18.04
C LEU A 1123 -26.32 11.98 18.10
N LEU A 1124 -27.02 11.80 16.98
CA LEU A 1124 -28.49 11.88 16.92
C LEU A 1124 -29.18 10.61 17.42
N ALA A 1125 -28.52 9.46 17.34
CA ALA A 1125 -29.07 8.15 17.71
C ALA A 1125 -28.89 7.80 19.20
N GLN A 1126 -28.01 8.51 19.91
CA GLN A 1126 -27.76 8.27 21.33
C GLN A 1126 -29.01 8.60 22.19
N PRO A 1127 -29.40 7.71 23.12
CA PRO A 1127 -30.53 7.97 24.03
C PRO A 1127 -30.22 9.16 24.93
N VAL A 1128 -31.26 9.92 25.22
CA VAL A 1128 -31.16 11.13 26.03
C VAL A 1128 -31.48 10.76 27.49
N ASP A 1129 -30.51 10.20 28.20
CA ASP A 1129 -30.67 9.94 29.65
C ASP A 1129 -30.72 11.24 30.47
#